data_AF-A0A158RG74-F1
#
_entry.id   AF-A0A158RG74-F1
#
_cell.length_a   1.000
_cell.length_b   1.000
_cell.length_c   1.000
_cell.angle_alpha   90.00
_cell.angle_beta   90.00
_cell.angle_gamma   90.00
#
_symmetry.space_group_name_H-M   'P 1'
#
loop_
_entity.id
_entity.type
_entity.pdbx_description
1 polymer ?
#
loop_
_entity_poly.entity_id
_entity_poly.type
_entity_poly.pdbx_seq_one_letter_code
_entity_poly.pdbx_strand_id
1 'polypeptide(L)'
;MWECVQEIEQLLNRKKYNEALKIITSRIEQLIKEERQEEINTVIRKKMLFLNMSGDANQTSLFCEKLINFCMRKDLNLMDYAHQCQVLNKELDWYGERYKLIVSGLYSLDPYNALHVILNVFENINHQILGTKPTELERVYYGPYVYNMESEFESGISALNRMLGLWLSGCQRGAFTGKFKGDFSIEKSELDLQKQIAPIVRAVDYLEWICKEISLQQVALDENESEVTFTIQDIKEYYRYKLPYIRETSRMHSFFLREEKFSRKIKEIDYSRIVKVKDSGDDFKLIFTIDILLNQLKNSIEVAYKNNLLIIQDMYITNMDEIHITNKSITVYEAFIFYHCIRTFALIYFEATQYFIENVKKKPRAPFLALKRKDIYKYLHPILSKLLNRRVNEEQINEFISLFTFGNDNINDLYYKPLIVFRDNVILNPSIFIMNNFSKTFLNHMSVLDVNLAERGDTFELVVQKLFEDNGFNVYKEKYPFSYKYENKSISGDIDLIARKGDYLYVGQLKNRLEPLEPQDYRGADKKIKIGVKQSDKTLLYIQRNPEEFCKRIGIELQELKRITIKPFVLVSCFYGSGQIIEDIPIIDMSALTRFLDEGQIRVYPGDGEPFVYNLRTQGDVIPEEFNDFLIKPYFLESNIYGMQLATHHAFPIQDRKFVLRSKENWQENFNNSFLSTAVEHFFKNGVIRV
;
A
#
# COMPACT_ATOMS: atom_id res chain seq x y z
N MET A 1 7.53 -28.68 -15.97
CA MET A 1 8.50 -28.19 -14.95
C MET A 1 7.85 -27.91 -13.60
N TRP A 2 6.67 -27.29 -13.57
CA TRP A 2 5.96 -26.92 -12.34
C TRP A 2 5.79 -28.06 -11.31
N GLU A 3 5.61 -29.29 -11.79
CA GLU A 3 5.41 -30.49 -10.96
C GLU A 3 6.56 -30.80 -10.00
N CYS A 4 7.82 -30.50 -10.38
CA CYS A 4 8.97 -30.79 -9.51
C CYS A 4 9.40 -29.59 -8.65
N VAL A 5 8.79 -28.40 -8.83
CA VAL A 5 9.21 -27.19 -8.12
C VAL A 5 8.99 -27.32 -6.61
N GLN A 6 7.87 -27.89 -6.18
CA GLN A 6 7.59 -28.08 -4.74
C GLN A 6 8.62 -28.99 -4.08
N GLU A 7 9.04 -30.05 -4.78
CA GLU A 7 10.08 -30.96 -4.31
C GLU A 7 11.43 -30.23 -4.20
N ILE A 8 11.78 -29.41 -5.20
CA ILE A 8 12.99 -28.59 -5.18
C ILE A 8 12.97 -27.61 -4.01
N GLU A 9 11.88 -26.86 -3.81
CA GLU A 9 11.72 -25.93 -2.69
C GLU A 9 11.90 -26.64 -1.33
N GLN A 10 11.35 -27.85 -1.17
CA GLN A 10 11.54 -28.66 0.04
C GLN A 10 12.99 -29.11 0.24
N LEU A 11 13.68 -29.51 -0.83
CA LEU A 11 15.09 -29.91 -0.76
C LEU A 11 16.00 -28.72 -0.44
N LEU A 12 15.75 -27.56 -1.04
CA LEU A 12 16.47 -26.31 -0.75
C LEU A 12 16.29 -25.92 0.72
N ASN A 13 15.06 -25.97 1.25
CA ASN A 13 14.77 -25.71 2.67
C ASN A 13 15.50 -26.68 3.63
N ARG A 14 15.76 -27.91 3.19
CA ARG A 14 16.54 -28.91 3.93
C ARG A 14 18.04 -28.86 3.64
N LYS A 15 18.52 -27.83 2.93
CA LYS A 15 19.91 -27.64 2.51
C LYS A 15 20.48 -28.78 1.65
N LYS A 16 19.61 -29.51 0.95
CA LYS A 16 19.97 -30.62 0.03
C LYS A 16 20.20 -30.09 -1.40
N TYR A 17 21.11 -29.12 -1.54
CA TYR A 17 21.30 -28.35 -2.77
C TYR A 17 21.67 -29.20 -4.00
N ASN A 18 22.58 -30.17 -3.85
CA ASN A 18 22.99 -31.02 -4.96
C ASN A 18 21.87 -31.99 -5.43
N GLU A 19 21.01 -32.44 -4.51
CA GLU A 19 19.84 -33.27 -4.87
C GLU A 19 18.82 -32.43 -5.66
N ALA A 20 18.51 -31.23 -5.17
CA ALA A 20 17.65 -30.28 -5.87
C ALA A 20 18.17 -29.95 -7.28
N LEU A 21 19.48 -29.71 -7.41
CA LEU A 21 20.13 -29.43 -8.70
C LEU A 21 19.93 -30.58 -9.68
N LYS A 22 20.17 -31.83 -9.27
CA LYS A 22 20.01 -33.02 -10.13
C LYS A 22 18.59 -33.15 -10.68
N ILE A 23 17.58 -32.94 -9.83
CA ILE A 23 16.17 -33.03 -10.21
C ILE A 23 15.85 -31.96 -11.26
N ILE A 24 16.22 -30.70 -11.00
CA ILE A 24 15.87 -29.62 -11.92
C ILE A 24 16.60 -29.74 -13.26
N THR A 25 17.90 -30.09 -13.27
CA THR A 25 18.65 -30.23 -14.53
C THR A 25 18.12 -31.38 -15.38
N SER A 26 17.73 -32.49 -14.75
CA SER A 26 17.08 -33.63 -15.45
C SER A 26 15.76 -33.20 -16.09
N ARG A 27 14.93 -32.46 -15.35
CA ARG A 27 13.65 -31.96 -15.89
C ARG A 27 13.85 -30.94 -17.02
N ILE A 28 14.84 -30.07 -16.92
CA ILE A 28 15.20 -29.11 -17.98
C ILE A 28 15.60 -29.86 -19.25
N GLU A 29 16.44 -30.90 -19.16
CA GLU A 29 16.84 -31.70 -20.32
C GLU A 29 15.66 -32.39 -20.99
N GLN A 30 14.74 -32.92 -20.19
CA GLN A 30 13.51 -33.49 -20.72
C GLN A 30 12.68 -32.44 -21.47
N LEU A 31 12.47 -31.26 -20.89
CA LEU A 31 11.67 -30.20 -21.52
C LEU A 31 12.33 -29.62 -22.77
N ILE A 32 13.66 -29.56 -22.83
CA ILE A 32 14.39 -29.20 -24.06
C ILE A 32 14.10 -30.23 -25.16
N LYS A 33 14.11 -31.53 -24.84
CA LYS A 33 13.76 -32.59 -25.80
C LYS A 33 12.29 -32.53 -26.24
N GLU A 34 11.41 -32.02 -25.38
CA GLU A 34 10.00 -31.76 -25.68
C GLU A 34 9.76 -30.42 -26.41
N GLU A 35 10.82 -29.66 -26.75
CA GLU A 35 10.74 -28.33 -27.38
C GLU A 35 9.98 -27.27 -26.54
N ARG A 36 9.98 -27.43 -25.20
CA ARG A 36 9.25 -26.57 -24.24
C ARG A 36 10.14 -25.56 -23.54
N GLN A 37 11.05 -24.93 -24.27
CA GLN A 37 12.04 -23.98 -23.72
C GLN A 37 11.40 -22.77 -23.03
N GLU A 38 10.28 -22.27 -23.56
CA GLU A 38 9.58 -21.10 -22.98
C GLU A 38 9.01 -21.39 -21.59
N GLU A 39 8.58 -22.63 -21.34
CA GLU A 39 8.15 -23.05 -20.01
C GLU A 39 9.33 -23.01 -19.02
N ILE A 40 10.53 -23.36 -19.47
CA ILE A 40 11.74 -23.35 -18.66
C ILE A 40 12.05 -21.93 -18.21
N ASN A 41 12.08 -20.99 -19.15
CA ASN A 41 12.30 -19.57 -18.87
C ASN A 41 11.26 -19.03 -17.89
N THR A 42 9.99 -19.33 -18.14
CA THR A 42 8.86 -18.91 -17.31
C THR A 42 9.00 -19.42 -15.88
N VAL A 43 9.35 -20.71 -15.70
CA VAL A 43 9.46 -21.31 -14.37
C VAL A 43 10.69 -20.80 -13.63
N ILE A 44 11.86 -20.74 -14.28
CA ILE A 44 13.10 -20.24 -13.68
C ILE A 44 12.91 -18.82 -13.14
N ARG A 45 12.29 -17.93 -13.93
CA ARG A 45 11.97 -16.56 -13.52
C ARG A 45 10.91 -16.54 -12.42
N LYS A 46 9.71 -17.07 -12.65
CA LYS A 46 8.60 -17.00 -11.68
C LYS A 46 8.88 -17.66 -10.34
N LYS A 47 9.78 -18.65 -10.32
CA LYS A 47 10.20 -19.36 -9.10
C LYS A 47 11.56 -18.90 -8.57
N MET A 48 12.15 -17.86 -9.18
CA MET A 48 13.40 -17.24 -8.75
C MET A 48 14.53 -18.27 -8.54
N LEU A 49 14.60 -19.32 -9.38
CA LEU A 49 15.51 -20.46 -9.15
C LEU A 49 17.00 -20.09 -9.27
N PHE A 50 17.31 -18.96 -9.91
CA PHE A 50 18.66 -18.41 -9.98
C PHE A 50 19.06 -17.57 -8.77
N LEU A 51 18.13 -17.28 -7.86
CA LEU A 51 18.34 -16.36 -6.74
C LEU A 51 18.42 -17.09 -5.40
N ASN A 52 19.36 -16.67 -4.55
CA ASN A 52 19.53 -17.19 -3.20
C ASN A 52 18.68 -16.42 -2.18
N MET A 53 17.38 -16.65 -2.21
CA MET A 53 16.45 -16.03 -1.25
C MET A 53 16.63 -16.52 0.20
N SER A 54 17.50 -17.52 0.44
CA SER A 54 17.77 -18.04 1.79
C SER A 54 18.90 -17.30 2.52
N GLY A 55 19.76 -16.58 1.79
CA GLY A 55 21.00 -16.03 2.32
C GLY A 55 22.01 -17.09 2.81
N ASP A 56 21.88 -18.36 2.42
CA ASP A 56 22.90 -19.39 2.64
C ASP A 56 23.84 -19.46 1.44
N ALA A 57 25.09 -19.04 1.60
CA ALA A 57 26.08 -19.02 0.52
C ALA A 57 26.32 -20.40 -0.14
N ASN A 58 25.99 -21.49 0.55
CA ASN A 58 26.03 -22.83 -0.05
C ASN A 58 24.94 -23.00 -1.12
N GLN A 59 23.78 -22.36 -1.00
CA GLN A 59 22.75 -22.40 -2.04
C GLN A 59 23.25 -21.72 -3.32
N THR A 60 23.95 -20.58 -3.20
CA THR A 60 24.54 -19.88 -4.36
C THR A 60 25.51 -20.79 -5.10
N SER A 61 26.54 -21.28 -4.39
CA SER A 61 27.63 -22.07 -4.98
C SER A 61 27.24 -23.49 -5.41
N LEU A 62 26.34 -24.15 -4.67
CA LEU A 62 25.97 -25.56 -4.93
C LEU A 62 24.71 -25.72 -5.78
N PHE A 63 23.87 -24.69 -5.89
CA PHE A 63 22.62 -24.75 -6.67
C PHE A 63 22.53 -23.63 -7.71
N CYS A 64 22.47 -22.36 -7.32
CA CYS A 64 22.15 -21.25 -8.23
C CYS A 64 23.18 -21.09 -9.36
N GLU A 65 24.47 -20.96 -9.03
CA GLU A 65 25.54 -20.80 -10.03
C GLU A 65 25.63 -22.01 -10.96
N LYS A 66 25.50 -23.21 -10.41
CA LYS A 66 25.55 -24.45 -11.20
C LYS A 66 24.35 -24.55 -12.15
N LEU A 67 23.17 -24.14 -11.70
CA LEU A 67 21.96 -24.12 -12.52
C LEU A 67 22.06 -23.05 -13.63
N ILE A 68 22.58 -21.86 -13.32
CA ILE A 68 22.88 -20.82 -14.31
C ILE A 68 23.83 -21.37 -15.39
N ASN A 69 24.98 -21.90 -14.97
CA ASN A 69 25.99 -22.47 -15.88
C ASN A 69 25.44 -23.64 -16.71
N PHE A 70 24.51 -24.40 -16.16
CA PHE A 70 23.81 -25.45 -16.90
C PHE A 70 22.90 -24.87 -17.98
N CYS A 71 22.06 -23.88 -17.64
CA CYS A 71 21.14 -23.24 -18.58
C CYS A 71 21.88 -22.52 -19.72
N MET A 72 22.99 -21.84 -19.41
CA MET A 72 23.83 -21.17 -20.41
C MET A 72 24.45 -22.16 -21.41
N ARG A 73 24.91 -23.33 -20.93
CA ARG A 73 25.42 -24.40 -21.81
C ARG A 73 24.36 -25.04 -22.70
N LYS A 74 23.08 -24.87 -22.36
CA LYS A 74 21.94 -25.37 -23.14
C LYS A 74 21.33 -24.30 -24.05
N ASP A 75 21.99 -23.15 -24.18
CA ASP A 75 21.59 -22.03 -25.04
C ASP A 75 20.16 -21.52 -24.75
N LEU A 76 19.79 -21.52 -23.46
CA LEU A 76 18.51 -20.94 -23.03
C LEU A 76 18.62 -19.41 -22.99
N ASN A 77 17.61 -18.71 -23.50
CA ASN A 77 17.53 -17.26 -23.54
C ASN A 77 17.31 -16.63 -22.14
N LEU A 78 18.32 -16.71 -21.28
CA LEU A 78 18.30 -16.26 -19.89
C LEU A 78 19.58 -15.50 -19.50
N MET A 79 20.42 -15.09 -20.46
CA MET A 79 21.73 -14.48 -20.19
C MET A 79 21.61 -13.21 -19.34
N ASP A 80 20.74 -12.28 -19.73
CA ASP A 80 20.53 -11.02 -18.98
C ASP A 80 20.05 -11.29 -17.55
N TYR A 81 19.10 -12.23 -17.41
CA TYR A 81 18.55 -12.61 -16.10
C TYR A 81 19.59 -13.31 -15.23
N ALA A 82 20.41 -14.19 -15.81
CA ALA A 82 21.52 -14.85 -15.13
C ALA A 82 22.51 -13.82 -14.58
N HIS A 83 22.91 -12.84 -15.39
CA HIS A 83 23.83 -11.79 -14.98
C HIS A 83 23.25 -10.95 -13.83
N GLN A 84 21.98 -10.55 -13.92
CA GLN A 84 21.27 -9.85 -12.85
C GLN A 84 21.25 -10.67 -11.54
N CYS A 85 20.98 -11.97 -11.63
CA CYS A 85 20.91 -12.84 -10.45
C CYS A 85 22.30 -13.05 -9.82
N GLN A 86 23.37 -13.10 -10.60
CA GLN A 86 24.73 -13.20 -10.08
C GLN A 86 25.12 -11.98 -9.24
N VAL A 87 24.82 -10.76 -9.71
CA VAL A 87 25.07 -9.52 -8.96
C VAL A 87 24.29 -9.52 -7.66
N LEU A 88 23.00 -9.88 -7.69
CA LEU A 88 22.15 -9.90 -6.50
C LEU A 88 22.53 -11.00 -5.50
N ASN A 89 22.91 -12.19 -5.96
CA ASN A 89 23.30 -13.29 -5.07
C ASN A 89 24.53 -12.96 -4.23
N LYS A 90 25.50 -12.22 -4.81
CA LYS A 90 26.68 -11.77 -4.08
C LYS A 90 26.29 -10.91 -2.87
N GLU A 91 25.34 -10.00 -3.06
CA GLU A 91 24.83 -9.16 -1.97
C GLU A 91 23.98 -9.96 -0.99
N LEU A 92 23.08 -10.82 -1.47
CA LEU A 92 22.23 -11.68 -0.64
C LEU A 92 23.05 -12.61 0.27
N ASP A 93 24.15 -13.17 -0.23
CA ASP A 93 25.06 -14.01 0.57
C ASP A 93 25.71 -13.21 1.70
N TRP A 94 26.20 -12.00 1.40
CA TRP A 94 26.84 -11.13 2.39
C TRP A 94 25.86 -10.70 3.48
N TYR A 95 24.68 -10.19 3.08
CA TYR A 95 23.66 -9.75 4.03
C TYR A 95 23.03 -10.93 4.78
N GLY A 96 22.92 -12.10 4.14
CA GLY A 96 22.39 -13.32 4.75
C GLY A 96 23.20 -13.78 5.96
N GLU A 97 24.54 -13.78 5.86
CA GLU A 97 25.41 -14.11 7.00
C GLU A 97 25.29 -13.08 8.13
N ARG A 98 25.26 -11.79 7.80
CA ARG A 98 25.09 -10.71 8.79
C ARG A 98 23.73 -10.76 9.48
N TYR A 99 22.68 -11.06 8.74
CA TYR A 99 21.34 -11.24 9.26
C TYR A 99 21.28 -12.43 10.25
N LYS A 100 21.94 -13.55 9.94
CA LYS A 100 22.05 -14.69 10.89
C LYS A 100 22.73 -14.28 12.20
N LEU A 101 23.78 -13.46 12.14
CA LEU A 101 24.44 -12.93 13.34
C LEU A 101 23.50 -12.03 14.17
N ILE A 102 22.73 -11.16 13.53
CA ILE A 102 21.69 -10.34 14.20
C ILE A 102 20.67 -11.24 14.90
N VAL A 103 20.14 -12.24 14.19
CA VAL A 103 19.14 -13.17 14.74
C VAL A 103 19.71 -13.94 15.93
N SER A 104 20.95 -14.44 15.81
CA SER A 104 21.65 -15.09 16.93
C SER A 104 21.86 -14.15 18.12
N GLY A 105 22.21 -12.89 17.86
CA GLY A 105 22.35 -11.85 18.88
C GLY A 105 21.03 -11.60 19.62
N LEU A 106 19.91 -11.49 18.90
CA LEU A 106 18.59 -11.33 19.50
C LEU A 106 18.15 -12.54 20.32
N TYR A 107 18.42 -13.76 19.84
CA TYR A 107 18.11 -15.00 20.58
C TYR A 107 18.99 -15.21 21.82
N SER A 108 20.10 -14.49 21.94
CA SER A 108 20.87 -14.46 23.20
C SER A 108 20.21 -13.63 24.31
N LEU A 109 19.19 -12.82 23.97
CA LEU A 109 18.45 -11.97 24.90
C LEU A 109 17.21 -12.69 25.45
N ASP A 110 16.61 -12.14 26.52
CA ASP A 110 15.24 -12.48 26.91
C ASP A 110 14.25 -11.91 25.86
N PRO A 111 13.10 -12.58 25.60
CA PRO A 111 12.15 -12.13 24.58
C PRO A 111 11.68 -10.69 24.73
N TYR A 112 11.53 -10.18 25.96
CA TYR A 112 11.11 -8.80 26.21
C TYR A 112 12.18 -7.79 25.80
N ASN A 113 13.44 -8.11 26.12
CA ASN A 113 14.59 -7.27 25.76
C ASN A 113 14.81 -7.26 24.25
N ALA A 114 14.72 -8.43 23.61
CA ALA A 114 14.78 -8.53 22.15
C ALA A 114 13.68 -7.70 21.47
N LEU A 115 12.43 -7.80 21.96
CA LEU A 115 11.32 -6.99 21.45
C LEU A 115 11.64 -5.49 21.58
N HIS A 116 12.06 -5.05 22.76
CA HIS A 116 12.38 -3.65 22.98
C HIS A 116 13.50 -3.14 22.07
N VAL A 117 14.57 -3.93 21.87
CA VAL A 117 15.67 -3.59 20.94
C VAL A 117 15.13 -3.40 19.52
N ILE A 118 14.30 -4.35 19.04
CA ILE A 118 13.66 -4.27 17.72
C ILE A 118 12.82 -2.98 17.62
N LEU A 119 11.89 -2.78 18.55
CA LEU A 119 10.99 -1.63 18.53
C LEU A 119 11.73 -0.30 18.64
N ASN A 120 12.72 -0.21 19.54
CA ASN A 120 13.50 1.01 19.74
C ASN A 120 14.23 1.43 18.46
N VAL A 121 14.85 0.48 17.75
CA VAL A 121 15.64 0.75 16.54
C VAL A 121 14.75 1.30 15.43
N PHE A 122 13.68 0.58 15.09
CA PHE A 122 12.82 0.95 13.97
C PHE A 122 11.96 2.18 14.28
N GLU A 123 11.40 2.27 15.47
CA GLU A 123 10.53 3.39 15.83
C GLU A 123 11.31 4.72 15.91
N ASN A 124 12.57 4.71 16.37
CA ASN A 124 13.41 5.91 16.33
C ASN A 124 13.77 6.34 14.90
N ILE A 125 13.94 5.39 13.97
CA ILE A 125 14.15 5.70 12.55
C ILE A 125 12.88 6.33 11.98
N ASN A 126 11.73 5.73 12.25
CA ASN A 126 10.45 6.23 11.78
C ASN A 126 10.12 7.62 12.34
N HIS A 127 10.39 7.87 13.62
CA HIS A 127 10.29 9.21 14.22
C HIS A 127 11.15 10.25 13.50
N GLN A 128 12.36 9.86 13.06
CA GLN A 128 13.25 10.74 12.33
C GLN A 128 12.72 11.03 10.91
N ILE A 129 12.24 10.00 10.21
CA ILE A 129 11.63 10.14 8.88
C ILE A 129 10.41 11.08 8.96
N LEU A 130 9.47 10.79 9.86
CA LEU A 130 8.21 11.53 9.99
C LEU A 130 8.37 12.90 10.67
N GLY A 131 9.43 13.09 11.46
CA GLY A 131 9.76 14.38 12.07
C GLY A 131 10.47 15.34 11.14
N THR A 132 10.90 14.88 9.95
CA THR A 132 11.53 15.74 8.94
C THR A 132 10.48 16.68 8.36
N LYS A 133 10.82 17.97 8.29
CA LYS A 133 9.94 19.00 7.71
C LYS A 133 10.42 19.33 6.30
N PRO A 134 9.51 19.46 5.32
CA PRO A 134 9.88 19.86 3.97
C PRO A 134 10.44 21.29 3.99
N THR A 135 11.50 21.50 3.21
CA THR A 135 11.99 22.83 2.81
C THR A 135 10.92 23.59 2.00
N GLU A 136 11.10 24.90 1.78
CA GLU A 136 10.19 25.69 0.94
C GLU A 136 10.04 25.11 -0.48
N LEU A 137 11.16 24.64 -1.05
CA LEU A 137 11.16 23.98 -2.36
C LEU A 137 10.43 22.64 -2.33
N GLU A 138 10.67 21.82 -1.31
CA GLU A 138 9.98 20.53 -1.12
C GLU A 138 8.49 20.69 -0.84
N ARG A 139 8.02 21.84 -0.32
CA ARG A 139 6.57 22.13 -0.23
C ARG A 139 5.93 22.29 -1.60
N VAL A 140 6.67 22.70 -2.61
CA VAL A 140 6.19 22.71 -4.00
C VAL A 140 6.33 21.33 -4.62
N TYR A 141 7.43 20.63 -4.36
CA TYR A 141 7.64 19.22 -4.71
C TYR A 141 7.08 18.25 -3.65
N TYR A 142 5.96 18.60 -3.02
CA TYR A 142 5.51 17.84 -1.85
C TYR A 142 5.12 16.41 -2.22
N GLY A 143 4.64 16.17 -3.46
CA GLY A 143 4.44 14.81 -3.99
C GLY A 143 5.72 13.96 -3.92
N PRO A 144 6.81 14.34 -4.62
CA PRO A 144 8.11 13.67 -4.49
C PRO A 144 8.66 13.58 -3.07
N TYR A 145 8.52 14.64 -2.27
CA TYR A 145 8.99 14.64 -0.88
C TYR A 145 8.28 13.55 -0.07
N VAL A 146 6.93 13.54 -0.11
CA VAL A 146 6.11 12.52 0.56
C VAL A 146 6.40 11.14 0.00
N TYR A 147 6.56 11.01 -1.33
CA TYR A 147 6.92 9.74 -1.97
C TYR A 147 8.22 9.16 -1.38
N ASN A 148 9.26 9.98 -1.27
CA ASN A 148 10.54 9.52 -0.72
C ASN A 148 10.41 9.17 0.76
N MET A 149 9.75 10.01 1.54
CA MET A 149 9.47 9.77 2.96
C MET A 149 8.69 8.47 3.16
N GLU A 150 7.63 8.23 2.39
CA GLU A 150 6.82 7.02 2.39
C GLU A 150 7.65 5.80 1.99
N SER A 151 8.46 5.90 0.93
CA SER A 151 9.32 4.79 0.50
C SER A 151 10.33 4.41 1.57
N GLU A 152 10.90 5.39 2.27
CA GLU A 152 11.81 5.13 3.39
C GLU A 152 11.08 4.53 4.60
N PHE A 153 9.89 5.06 4.92
CA PHE A 153 9.05 4.58 6.01
C PHE A 153 8.59 3.15 5.77
N GLU A 154 8.09 2.83 4.58
CA GLU A 154 7.64 1.49 4.18
C GLU A 154 8.76 0.46 4.24
N SER A 155 9.96 0.86 3.81
CA SER A 155 11.17 0.04 3.99
C SER A 155 11.44 -0.25 5.48
N GLY A 156 11.27 0.75 6.34
CA GLY A 156 11.39 0.59 7.80
C GLY A 156 10.33 -0.33 8.40
N ILE A 157 9.06 -0.20 7.98
CA ILE A 157 7.95 -1.02 8.49
C ILE A 157 8.02 -2.46 7.98
N SER A 158 8.38 -2.70 6.72
CA SER A 158 8.60 -4.08 6.22
C SER A 158 9.68 -4.81 7.02
N ALA A 159 10.80 -4.12 7.29
CA ALA A 159 11.87 -4.65 8.13
C ALA A 159 11.42 -4.90 9.58
N LEU A 160 10.62 -4.00 10.15
CA LEU A 160 10.02 -4.19 11.46
C LEU A 160 9.08 -5.40 11.49
N ASN A 161 8.17 -5.53 10.53
CA ASN A 161 7.26 -6.67 10.39
C ASN A 161 8.04 -8.00 10.33
N ARG A 162 9.12 -8.07 9.54
CA ARG A 162 10.02 -9.23 9.46
C ARG A 162 10.62 -9.57 10.83
N MET A 163 11.16 -8.59 11.53
CA MET A 163 11.79 -8.81 12.84
C MET A 163 10.78 -9.19 13.93
N LEU A 164 9.57 -8.64 13.88
CA LEU A 164 8.48 -9.04 14.79
C LEU A 164 7.97 -10.45 14.50
N GLY A 165 7.84 -10.84 13.22
CA GLY A 165 7.50 -12.21 12.84
C GLY A 165 8.55 -13.22 13.32
N LEU A 166 9.84 -12.89 13.17
CA LEU A 166 10.94 -13.68 13.73
C LEU A 166 10.86 -13.77 15.25
N TRP A 167 10.65 -12.64 15.93
CA TRP A 167 10.54 -12.58 17.38
C TRP A 167 9.38 -13.43 17.88
N LEU A 168 8.21 -13.33 17.26
CA LEU A 168 7.02 -14.11 17.61
C LEU A 168 7.26 -15.61 17.43
N SER A 169 7.82 -16.01 16.28
CA SER A 169 8.20 -17.40 16.01
C SER A 169 9.27 -17.92 16.98
N GLY A 170 10.22 -17.07 17.36
CA GLY A 170 11.24 -17.37 18.36
C GLY A 170 10.63 -17.60 19.74
N CYS A 171 9.63 -16.82 20.13
CA CYS A 171 8.91 -16.99 21.39
C CYS A 171 8.19 -18.34 21.43
N GLN A 172 7.48 -18.68 20.35
CA GLN A 172 6.73 -19.94 20.22
C GLN A 172 7.65 -21.17 20.28
N ARG A 173 8.87 -21.07 19.74
CA ARG A 173 9.86 -22.16 19.70
C ARG A 173 10.79 -22.21 20.90
N GLY A 174 10.72 -21.24 21.82
CA GLY A 174 11.67 -21.12 22.93
C GLY A 174 13.11 -20.85 22.47
N ALA A 175 13.28 -20.09 21.39
CA ALA A 175 14.60 -19.81 20.80
C ALA A 175 15.46 -18.84 21.63
N PHE A 176 14.83 -18.06 22.52
CA PHE A 176 15.48 -17.07 23.36
C PHE A 176 16.13 -17.71 24.58
N THR A 177 17.41 -17.43 24.81
CA THR A 177 18.25 -18.06 25.84
C THR A 177 18.67 -17.10 26.97
N GLY A 178 18.41 -15.80 26.82
CA GLY A 178 18.77 -14.78 27.80
C GLY A 178 17.86 -14.79 29.04
N LYS A 179 18.38 -14.22 30.14
CA LYS A 179 17.62 -14.00 31.38
C LYS A 179 16.94 -12.63 31.37
N PHE A 180 15.73 -12.56 31.92
CA PHE A 180 15.01 -11.30 32.10
C PHE A 180 15.78 -10.36 33.05
N LYS A 181 16.09 -9.15 32.57
CA LYS A 181 16.67 -8.07 33.38
C LYS A 181 15.59 -7.00 33.56
N GLY A 182 15.04 -6.87 34.77
CA GLY A 182 13.86 -6.04 35.05
C GLY A 182 14.04 -4.53 34.88
N ASP A 183 15.28 -4.03 34.87
CA ASP A 183 15.62 -2.63 34.60
C ASP A 183 16.30 -2.49 33.23
N PHE A 184 15.79 -1.56 32.40
CA PHE A 184 16.29 -1.28 31.05
C PHE A 184 17.58 -0.43 31.10
N SER A 185 18.72 -1.08 31.31
CA SER A 185 20.02 -0.55 30.89
C SER A 185 20.48 -1.30 29.65
N ILE A 186 20.57 -0.60 28.50
CA ILE A 186 21.10 -1.18 27.27
C ILE A 186 22.61 -1.38 27.49
N GLU A 187 23.05 -2.63 27.51
CA GLU A 187 24.48 -2.94 27.64
C GLU A 187 25.23 -2.55 26.36
N LYS A 188 26.56 -2.35 26.47
CA LYS A 188 27.38 -1.96 25.30
C LYS A 188 27.28 -2.97 24.16
N SER A 189 27.15 -4.26 24.48
CA SER A 189 26.92 -5.35 23.52
C SER A 189 25.61 -5.21 22.75
N GLU A 190 24.57 -4.66 23.37
CA GLU A 190 23.26 -4.44 22.75
C GLU A 190 23.25 -3.16 21.88
N LEU A 191 24.09 -2.16 22.19
CA LEU A 191 24.26 -0.97 21.35
C LEU A 191 24.84 -1.30 19.97
N ASP A 192 25.79 -2.23 19.89
CA ASP A 192 26.37 -2.67 18.62
C ASP A 192 25.35 -3.44 17.78
N LEU A 193 24.45 -4.19 18.42
CA LEU A 193 23.33 -4.86 17.76
C LEU A 193 22.31 -3.84 17.21
N GLN A 194 21.96 -2.80 17.99
CA GLN A 194 21.05 -1.75 17.55
C GLN A 194 21.52 -1.02 16.29
N LYS A 195 22.83 -0.74 16.18
CA LYS A 195 23.43 -0.09 14.99
C LYS A 195 23.37 -0.97 13.74
N GLN A 196 23.32 -2.29 13.91
CA GLN A 196 23.38 -3.26 12.81
C GLN A 196 22.00 -3.67 12.29
N ILE A 197 20.99 -3.78 13.18
CA ILE A 197 19.65 -4.29 12.84
C ILE A 197 19.06 -3.56 11.64
N ALA A 198 18.85 -2.25 11.72
CA ALA A 198 18.12 -1.55 10.67
C ALA A 198 18.84 -1.55 9.30
N PRO A 199 20.15 -1.21 9.20
CA PRO A 199 20.84 -1.22 7.90
C PRO A 199 20.82 -2.59 7.23
N ILE A 200 21.06 -3.67 7.98
CA ILE A 200 21.11 -5.03 7.41
C ILE A 200 19.73 -5.53 7.02
N VAL A 201 18.73 -5.37 7.89
CA VAL A 201 17.38 -5.90 7.61
C VAL A 201 16.71 -5.14 6.47
N ARG A 202 16.82 -3.81 6.44
CA ARG A 202 16.28 -3.00 5.32
C ARG A 202 16.95 -3.34 3.98
N ALA A 203 18.26 -3.59 3.98
CA ALA A 203 18.98 -4.01 2.78
C ALA A 203 18.52 -5.38 2.29
N VAL A 204 18.31 -6.35 3.19
CA VAL A 204 17.73 -7.67 2.83
C VAL A 204 16.36 -7.50 2.19
N ASP A 205 15.46 -6.74 2.82
CA ASP A 205 14.11 -6.51 2.27
C ASP A 205 14.16 -5.84 0.90
N TYR A 206 15.04 -4.86 0.72
CA TYR A 206 15.19 -4.17 -0.56
C TYR A 206 15.75 -5.08 -1.65
N LEU A 207 16.78 -5.89 -1.35
CA LEU A 207 17.33 -6.87 -2.28
C LEU A 207 16.29 -7.91 -2.68
N GLU A 208 15.50 -8.41 -1.72
CA GLU A 208 14.40 -9.34 -2.00
C GLU A 208 13.31 -8.70 -2.86
N TRP A 209 13.02 -7.42 -2.67
CA TRP A 209 12.11 -6.67 -3.52
C TRP A 209 12.64 -6.56 -4.95
N ILE A 210 13.90 -6.13 -5.15
CA ILE A 210 14.52 -6.10 -6.49
C ILE A 210 14.47 -7.48 -7.16
N CYS A 211 14.79 -8.54 -6.41
CA CYS A 211 14.71 -9.92 -6.88
C CYS A 211 13.34 -10.26 -7.47
N LYS A 212 12.26 -9.86 -6.78
CA LYS A 212 10.89 -10.03 -7.27
C LYS A 212 10.66 -9.22 -8.54
N GLU A 213 11.06 -7.95 -8.58
CA GLU A 213 10.88 -7.08 -9.75
C GLU A 213 11.58 -7.62 -11.00
N ILE A 214 12.86 -8.00 -10.92
CA ILE A 214 13.60 -8.55 -12.07
C ILE A 214 13.06 -9.91 -12.54
N SER A 215 12.40 -10.65 -11.64
CA SER A 215 11.79 -11.95 -11.96
C SER A 215 10.47 -11.80 -12.73
N LEU A 216 9.76 -10.68 -12.51
CA LEU A 216 8.48 -10.38 -13.13
C LEU A 216 8.64 -9.59 -14.44
N GLN A 217 9.68 -8.77 -14.53
CA GLN A 217 9.86 -7.80 -15.61
C GLN A 217 11.03 -8.14 -16.55
N GLN A 218 10.96 -7.59 -17.76
CA GLN A 218 12.14 -7.49 -18.61
C GLN A 218 12.97 -6.28 -18.16
N VAL A 219 14.19 -6.56 -17.71
CA VAL A 219 15.09 -5.58 -17.10
C VAL A 219 16.43 -5.63 -17.83
N ALA A 220 17.03 -4.46 -18.08
CA ALA A 220 18.42 -4.33 -18.48
C ALA A 220 19.28 -3.94 -17.27
N LEU A 221 20.53 -4.39 -17.24
CA LEU A 221 21.47 -4.13 -16.15
C LEU A 221 22.62 -3.25 -16.65
N ASP A 222 22.96 -2.23 -15.87
CA ASP A 222 24.19 -1.46 -16.00
C ASP A 222 24.92 -1.47 -14.65
N GLU A 223 26.23 -1.72 -14.66
CA GLU A 223 27.01 -1.93 -13.45
C GLU A 223 28.34 -1.17 -13.50
N ASN A 224 28.61 -0.36 -12.47
CA ASN A 224 29.92 0.24 -12.23
C ASN A 224 30.33 0.09 -10.75
N GLU A 225 31.51 0.60 -10.37
CA GLU A 225 32.05 0.46 -9.02
C GLU A 225 31.15 1.05 -7.93
N SER A 226 30.43 2.13 -8.24
CA SER A 226 29.61 2.89 -7.28
C SER A 226 28.10 2.63 -7.38
N GLU A 227 27.62 2.08 -8.50
CA GLU A 227 26.18 1.96 -8.79
C GLU A 227 25.85 0.68 -9.57
N VAL A 228 24.71 0.07 -9.24
CA VAL A 228 24.06 -1.00 -9.99
C VAL A 228 22.68 -0.50 -10.40
N THR A 229 22.43 -0.44 -11.71
CA THR A 229 21.18 0.10 -12.26
C THR A 229 20.40 -0.94 -13.04
N PHE A 230 19.19 -1.22 -12.55
CA PHE A 230 18.19 -2.07 -13.17
C PHE A 230 17.17 -1.20 -13.92
N THR A 231 17.07 -1.35 -15.23
CA THR A 231 16.17 -0.55 -16.09
C THR A 231 15.04 -1.41 -16.67
N ILE A 232 13.81 -1.17 -16.23
CA ILE A 232 12.61 -1.87 -16.71
C ILE A 232 12.30 -1.42 -18.16
N GLN A 233 12.16 -2.39 -19.05
CA GLN A 233 12.02 -2.16 -20.50
C GLN A 233 10.58 -1.93 -20.94
N ASP A 234 9.62 -2.55 -20.27
CA ASP A 234 8.18 -2.36 -20.53
C ASP A 234 7.63 -1.20 -19.68
N ILE A 235 7.44 -0.04 -20.31
CA ILE A 235 6.91 1.16 -19.65
C ILE A 235 5.46 0.95 -19.21
N LYS A 236 4.65 0.21 -19.97
CA LYS A 236 3.23 0.02 -19.63
C LYS A 236 3.10 -0.78 -18.34
N GLU A 237 3.88 -1.84 -18.21
CA GLU A 237 3.89 -2.65 -17.00
C GLU A 237 4.55 -1.91 -15.83
N TYR A 238 5.60 -1.12 -16.08
CA TYR A 238 6.19 -0.23 -15.08
C TYR A 238 5.16 0.78 -14.53
N TYR A 239 4.39 1.43 -15.40
CA TYR A 239 3.34 2.37 -15.01
C TYR A 239 2.20 1.68 -14.26
N ARG A 240 1.79 0.48 -14.67
CA ARG A 240 0.78 -0.32 -13.97
C ARG A 240 1.16 -0.55 -12.51
N TYR A 241 2.44 -0.76 -12.22
CA TYR A 241 2.96 -0.91 -10.87
C TYR A 241 3.11 0.43 -10.13
N LYS A 242 3.64 1.46 -10.79
CA LYS A 242 3.96 2.75 -10.14
C LYS A 242 2.75 3.64 -9.88
N LEU A 243 1.78 3.66 -10.78
CA LEU A 243 0.68 4.62 -10.71
C LEU A 243 -0.21 4.47 -9.45
N PRO A 244 -0.55 3.25 -8.96
CA PRO A 244 -1.21 3.07 -7.67
C PRO A 244 -0.47 3.75 -6.51
N TYR A 245 0.85 3.60 -6.46
CA TYR A 245 1.69 4.22 -5.42
C TYR A 245 1.66 5.74 -5.52
N ILE A 246 1.88 6.31 -6.72
CA ILE A 246 1.88 7.77 -6.95
C ILE A 246 0.55 8.42 -6.52
N ARG A 247 -0.56 7.71 -6.73
CA ARG A 247 -1.90 8.14 -6.31
C ARG A 247 -2.09 8.04 -4.80
N GLU A 248 -1.62 6.98 -4.17
CA GLU A 248 -1.65 6.85 -2.71
C GLU A 248 -0.87 8.01 -2.07
N THR A 249 0.36 8.28 -2.55
CA THR A 249 1.15 9.44 -2.13
C THR A 249 0.39 10.76 -2.33
N SER A 250 -0.34 10.92 -3.44
CA SER A 250 -1.15 12.12 -3.71
C SER A 250 -2.36 12.25 -2.75
N ARG A 251 -2.96 11.13 -2.36
CA ARG A 251 -4.04 11.09 -1.35
C ARG A 251 -3.50 11.37 0.05
N MET A 252 -2.36 10.78 0.40
CA MET A 252 -1.65 11.02 1.66
C MET A 252 -1.14 12.46 1.76
N HIS A 253 -0.65 13.04 0.68
CA HIS A 253 -0.38 14.48 0.58
C HIS A 253 -1.63 15.29 0.95
N SER A 254 -2.78 14.98 0.35
CA SER A 254 -4.03 15.65 0.67
C SER A 254 -4.47 15.42 2.13
N PHE A 255 -4.11 14.28 2.72
CA PHE A 255 -4.33 13.99 4.13
C PHE A 255 -3.41 14.82 5.04
N PHE A 256 -2.09 14.83 4.78
CA PHE A 256 -1.12 15.62 5.55
C PHE A 256 -1.41 17.12 5.49
N LEU A 257 -1.75 17.67 4.32
CA LEU A 257 -2.17 19.07 4.20
C LEU A 257 -3.47 19.36 4.98
N ARG A 258 -4.40 18.39 5.02
CA ARG A 258 -5.64 18.54 5.80
C ARG A 258 -5.35 18.49 7.29
N GLU A 259 -4.56 17.53 7.76
CA GLU A 259 -4.13 17.40 9.15
C GLU A 259 -3.29 18.60 9.60
N GLU A 260 -2.38 19.11 8.77
CA GLU A 260 -1.60 20.33 9.08
C GLU A 260 -2.51 21.57 9.21
N LYS A 261 -3.53 21.69 8.37
CA LYS A 261 -4.54 22.76 8.52
C LYS A 261 -5.44 22.55 9.73
N PHE A 262 -5.68 21.31 10.13
CA PHE A 262 -6.55 20.95 11.24
C PHE A 262 -5.84 21.11 12.59
N SER A 263 -4.56 20.73 12.67
CA SER A 263 -3.71 20.90 13.86
C SER A 263 -3.61 22.37 14.27
N ARG A 264 -3.51 23.29 13.29
CA ARG A 264 -3.54 24.74 13.52
C ARG A 264 -4.85 25.28 14.15
N LYS A 265 -5.96 24.51 14.15
CA LYS A 265 -7.25 24.92 14.73
C LYS A 265 -7.55 24.30 16.10
N ILE A 266 -6.79 23.30 16.54
CA ILE A 266 -7.00 22.62 17.82
C ILE A 266 -6.21 23.36 18.93
N LYS A 267 -6.74 23.39 20.16
CA LYS A 267 -5.93 23.76 21.34
C LYS A 267 -4.79 22.74 21.47
N GLU A 268 -3.59 23.13 21.03
CA GLU A 268 -2.39 22.31 21.14
C GLU A 268 -2.21 21.83 22.59
N ILE A 269 -1.85 20.55 22.73
CA ILE A 269 -1.42 20.03 24.03
C ILE A 269 -0.12 20.74 24.37
N ASP A 270 -0.05 21.34 25.55
CA ASP A 270 1.20 21.89 26.06
C ASP A 270 2.12 20.74 26.51
N TYR A 271 2.91 20.21 25.56
CA TYR A 271 3.83 19.10 25.81
C TYR A 271 4.87 19.42 26.88
N SER A 272 5.19 20.69 27.12
CA SER A 272 6.10 21.11 28.20
C SER A 272 5.57 20.76 29.59
N ARG A 273 4.24 20.64 29.75
CA ARG A 273 3.59 20.29 31.02
C ARG A 273 3.41 18.80 31.23
N ILE A 274 3.30 18.04 30.13
CA ILE A 274 2.96 16.62 30.20
C ILE A 274 4.17 15.71 29.98
N VAL A 275 5.24 16.18 29.33
CA VAL A 275 6.48 15.41 29.16
C VAL A 275 7.40 15.68 30.35
N LYS A 276 7.63 14.66 31.19
CA LYS A 276 8.64 14.71 32.25
C LYS A 276 9.83 13.83 31.89
N VAL A 277 10.98 14.46 31.67
CA VAL A 277 12.25 13.76 31.46
C VAL A 277 12.60 12.97 32.73
N LYS A 278 12.99 11.70 32.56
CA LYS A 278 13.44 10.85 33.69
C LYS A 278 14.80 11.33 34.18
N ASP A 279 15.14 11.02 35.43
CA ASP A 279 16.41 11.42 36.06
C ASP A 279 17.65 10.96 35.26
N SER A 280 17.55 9.86 34.50
CA SER A 280 18.61 9.39 33.61
C SER A 280 18.89 10.31 32.42
N GLY A 281 17.96 11.21 32.06
CA GLY A 281 18.06 12.10 30.91
C GLY A 281 17.94 11.42 29.54
N ASP A 282 17.70 10.11 29.50
CA ASP A 282 17.68 9.30 28.27
C ASP A 282 16.28 8.88 27.84
N ASP A 283 15.24 9.27 28.58
CA ASP A 283 13.86 8.87 28.34
C ASP A 283 12.89 9.81 29.09
N PHE A 284 11.60 9.66 28.86
CA PHE A 284 10.55 10.49 29.47
C PHE A 284 9.36 9.67 30.00
N LYS A 285 8.49 10.34 30.75
CA LYS A 285 7.20 9.85 31.20
C LYS A 285 6.14 10.87 30.86
N LEU A 286 4.96 10.38 30.49
CA LEU A 286 3.79 11.23 30.30
C LEU A 286 3.03 11.40 31.61
N ILE A 287 2.70 12.65 31.93
CA ILE A 287 1.84 13.01 33.07
C ILE A 287 0.74 13.91 32.55
N PHE A 288 -0.44 13.33 32.32
CA PHE A 288 -1.62 14.08 31.91
C PHE A 288 -2.86 13.62 32.67
N THR A 289 -3.83 14.52 32.83
CA THR A 289 -5.13 14.20 33.44
C THR A 289 -6.04 13.53 32.43
N ILE A 290 -7.03 12.78 32.94
CA ILE A 290 -8.04 12.14 32.08
C ILE A 290 -8.79 13.18 31.23
N ASP A 291 -8.93 14.42 31.70
CA ASP A 291 -9.60 15.49 30.96
C ASP A 291 -8.84 15.92 29.69
N ILE A 292 -7.51 15.98 29.74
CA ILE A 292 -6.68 16.27 28.57
C ILE A 292 -6.88 15.16 27.53
N LEU A 293 -6.81 13.90 27.97
CA LEU A 293 -7.03 12.75 27.12
C LEU A 293 -8.46 12.74 26.53
N LEU A 294 -9.49 12.99 27.34
CA LEU A 294 -10.88 13.01 26.91
C LEU A 294 -11.18 14.15 25.92
N ASN A 295 -10.58 15.32 26.10
CA ASN A 295 -10.74 16.42 25.14
C ASN A 295 -10.06 16.10 23.80
N GLN A 296 -8.86 15.52 23.83
CA GLN A 296 -8.17 15.11 22.62
C GLN A 296 -8.87 13.96 21.91
N LEU A 297 -9.40 13.00 22.67
CA LEU A 297 -10.26 11.94 22.13
C LEU A 297 -11.52 12.50 21.51
N LYS A 298 -12.26 13.40 22.17
CA LYS A 298 -13.47 14.02 21.58
C LYS A 298 -13.16 14.66 20.23
N ASN A 299 -12.07 15.41 20.14
CA ASN A 299 -11.63 16.03 18.89
C ASN A 299 -11.22 14.97 17.85
N SER A 300 -10.41 13.99 18.25
CA SER A 300 -10.00 12.89 17.39
C SER A 300 -11.18 12.02 16.94
N ILE A 301 -12.26 11.95 17.72
CA ILE A 301 -13.48 11.22 17.41
C ILE A 301 -14.38 12.05 16.51
N GLU A 302 -14.46 13.38 16.68
CA GLU A 302 -15.13 14.24 15.69
C GLU A 302 -14.42 14.16 14.33
N VAL A 303 -13.08 14.12 14.34
CA VAL A 303 -12.26 13.84 13.16
C VAL A 303 -12.50 12.42 12.66
N ALA A 304 -12.52 11.41 13.53
CA ALA A 304 -12.83 10.04 13.16
C ALA A 304 -14.24 9.89 12.59
N TYR A 305 -15.21 10.68 13.04
CA TYR A 305 -16.58 10.69 12.54
C TYR A 305 -16.66 11.33 11.15
N LYS A 306 -15.94 12.44 10.94
CA LYS A 306 -15.72 13.01 9.60
C LYS A 306 -14.98 12.04 8.68
N ASN A 307 -14.02 11.28 9.22
CA ASN A 307 -13.31 10.23 8.48
C ASN A 307 -14.17 8.97 8.29
N ASN A 308 -15.16 8.70 9.14
CA ASN A 308 -16.16 7.65 8.95
C ASN A 308 -17.05 7.98 7.75
N LEU A 309 -17.38 9.26 7.54
CA LEU A 309 -18.02 9.70 6.30
C LEU A 309 -17.11 9.46 5.10
N LEU A 310 -15.79 9.73 5.22
CA LEU A 310 -14.83 9.36 4.18
C LEU A 310 -14.78 7.84 3.95
N ILE A 311 -14.94 7.02 4.98
CA ILE A 311 -15.08 5.57 4.84
C ILE A 311 -16.37 5.18 4.15
N ILE A 312 -17.50 5.78 4.50
CA ILE A 312 -18.77 5.54 3.81
C ILE A 312 -18.64 5.96 2.33
N GLN A 313 -17.90 7.03 2.05
CA GLN A 313 -17.63 7.55 0.71
C GLN A 313 -16.60 6.72 -0.09
N ASP A 314 -15.51 6.27 0.54
CA ASP A 314 -14.39 5.56 -0.08
C ASP A 314 -14.63 4.04 -0.14
N MET A 315 -15.35 3.51 0.86
CA MET A 315 -15.54 2.08 1.09
C MET A 315 -16.95 1.60 0.72
N TYR A 316 -17.89 2.53 0.54
CA TYR A 316 -19.27 2.26 0.14
C TYR A 316 -20.00 1.27 1.09
N ILE A 317 -19.76 1.37 2.40
CA ILE A 317 -20.45 0.57 3.44
C ILE A 317 -21.31 1.50 4.29
N THR A 318 -22.64 1.32 4.25
CA THR A 318 -23.57 2.17 5.00
C THR A 318 -24.12 1.53 6.28
N ASN A 319 -23.91 0.22 6.49
CA ASN A 319 -24.47 -0.57 7.59
C ASN A 319 -23.41 -1.16 8.56
N MET A 320 -22.30 -0.45 8.79
CA MET A 320 -21.21 -0.94 9.66
C MET A 320 -21.65 -1.30 11.09
N ASP A 321 -22.74 -0.71 11.58
CA ASP A 321 -23.32 -0.96 12.90
C ASP A 321 -24.03 -2.33 12.99
N GLU A 322 -24.45 -2.89 11.84
CA GLU A 322 -25.20 -4.15 11.77
C GLU A 322 -24.28 -5.34 11.45
N ILE A 323 -23.09 -5.08 10.91
CA ILE A 323 -22.13 -6.10 10.51
C ILE A 323 -21.32 -6.55 11.74
N HIS A 324 -21.55 -7.79 12.16
CA HIS A 324 -20.77 -8.43 13.22
C HIS A 324 -19.48 -9.06 12.68
N ILE A 325 -18.43 -9.02 13.51
CA ILE A 325 -17.18 -9.74 13.22
C ILE A 325 -17.37 -11.21 13.58
N THR A 326 -17.08 -12.10 12.63
CA THR A 326 -17.24 -13.55 12.79
C THR A 326 -16.59 -14.05 14.07
N ASN A 327 -17.34 -14.82 14.88
CA ASN A 327 -16.91 -15.38 16.17
C ASN A 327 -16.52 -14.35 17.26
N LYS A 328 -16.98 -13.10 17.17
CA LYS A 328 -16.79 -12.08 18.23
C LYS A 328 -18.10 -11.37 18.56
N SER A 329 -18.20 -10.80 19.76
CA SER A 329 -19.41 -10.08 20.21
C SER A 329 -19.49 -8.61 19.73
N ILE A 330 -18.54 -8.19 18.89
CA ILE A 330 -18.35 -6.80 18.48
C ILE A 330 -18.72 -6.57 17.02
N THR A 331 -19.19 -5.36 16.69
CA THR A 331 -19.50 -4.95 15.31
C THR A 331 -18.29 -4.30 14.62
N VAL A 332 -18.38 -4.14 13.30
CA VAL A 332 -17.36 -3.43 12.49
C VAL A 332 -17.23 -1.98 12.94
N TYR A 333 -18.34 -1.29 13.21
CA TYR A 333 -18.31 0.07 13.73
C TYR A 333 -17.61 0.15 15.09
N GLU A 334 -17.86 -0.80 15.99
CA GLU A 334 -17.24 -0.81 17.31
C GLU A 334 -15.73 -1.01 17.24
N ALA A 335 -15.26 -1.90 16.36
CA ALA A 335 -13.84 -2.10 16.09
C ALA A 335 -13.19 -0.83 15.53
N PHE A 336 -13.89 -0.13 14.63
CA PHE A 336 -13.45 1.15 14.09
C PHE A 336 -13.28 2.20 15.20
N ILE A 337 -14.28 2.35 16.08
CA ILE A 337 -14.23 3.31 17.19
C ILE A 337 -13.09 2.96 18.16
N PHE A 338 -12.89 1.67 18.45
CA PHE A 338 -11.77 1.22 19.28
C PHE A 338 -10.41 1.61 18.68
N TYR A 339 -10.19 1.36 17.38
CA TYR A 339 -8.95 1.72 16.70
C TYR A 339 -8.65 3.21 16.83
N HIS A 340 -9.65 4.08 16.59
CA HIS A 340 -9.46 5.52 16.69
C HIS A 340 -9.16 6.01 18.10
N CYS A 341 -9.71 5.33 19.12
CA CYS A 341 -9.30 5.58 20.51
C CYS A 341 -7.82 5.27 20.71
N ILE A 342 -7.34 4.09 20.29
CA ILE A 342 -5.92 3.71 20.41
C ILE A 342 -5.01 4.62 19.59
N ARG A 343 -5.40 4.97 18.36
CA ARG A 343 -4.69 5.92 17.50
C ARG A 343 -4.47 7.26 18.19
N THR A 344 -5.43 7.71 19.00
CA THR A 344 -5.27 8.96 19.78
C THR A 344 -4.16 8.83 20.83
N PHE A 345 -4.06 7.70 21.53
CA PHE A 345 -2.95 7.46 22.46
C PHE A 345 -1.61 7.44 21.72
N ALA A 346 -1.55 6.76 20.59
CA ALA A 346 -0.36 6.70 19.74
C ALA A 346 0.07 8.09 19.26
N LEU A 347 -0.87 8.93 18.80
CA LEU A 347 -0.58 10.29 18.36
C LEU A 347 -0.04 11.17 19.50
N ILE A 348 -0.70 11.15 20.67
CA ILE A 348 -0.21 11.90 21.84
C ILE A 348 1.21 11.47 22.20
N TYR A 349 1.49 10.17 22.17
CA TYR A 349 2.80 9.64 22.48
C TYR A 349 3.84 10.01 21.42
N PHE A 350 3.46 9.99 20.13
CA PHE A 350 4.34 10.40 19.04
C PHE A 350 4.83 11.84 19.22
N GLU A 351 3.90 12.77 19.39
CA GLU A 351 4.19 14.19 19.54
C GLU A 351 5.01 14.47 20.80
N ALA A 352 4.76 13.72 21.89
CA ALA A 352 5.59 13.79 23.08
C ALA A 352 7.03 13.31 22.85
N THR A 353 7.20 12.25 22.05
CA THR A 353 8.53 11.78 21.62
C THR A 353 9.22 12.82 20.75
N GLN A 354 8.51 13.45 19.80
CA GLN A 354 9.08 14.54 18.98
C GLN A 354 9.52 15.72 19.86
N TYR A 355 8.65 16.16 20.77
CA TYR A 355 8.99 17.19 21.75
C TYR A 355 10.24 16.84 22.56
N PHE A 356 10.35 15.59 23.04
CA PHE A 356 11.55 15.12 23.76
C PHE A 356 12.80 15.19 22.89
N ILE A 357 12.76 14.67 21.66
CA ILE A 357 13.89 14.68 20.73
C ILE A 357 14.33 16.11 20.43
N GLU A 358 13.38 17.02 20.19
CA GLU A 358 13.65 18.42 19.88
C GLU A 358 14.26 19.18 21.05
N ASN A 359 13.81 18.94 22.29
CA ASN A 359 14.26 19.68 23.46
C ASN A 359 15.50 19.08 24.14
N VAL A 360 15.62 17.76 24.16
CA VAL A 360 16.72 17.04 24.84
C VAL A 360 17.84 16.69 23.85
N LYS A 361 17.59 16.77 22.54
CA LYS A 361 18.55 16.42 21.47
C LYS A 361 19.09 14.98 21.58
N LYS A 362 18.24 14.06 22.05
CA LYS A 362 18.53 12.63 22.20
C LYS A 362 17.36 11.78 21.72
N LYS A 363 17.67 10.57 21.22
CA LYS A 363 16.68 9.53 20.93
C LYS A 363 16.23 8.87 22.25
N PRO A 364 14.92 8.75 22.54
CA PRO A 364 14.47 8.10 23.77
C PRO A 364 14.76 6.59 23.72
N ARG A 365 14.93 5.99 24.91
CA ARG A 365 15.05 4.53 25.04
C ARG A 365 13.74 3.80 24.73
N ALA A 366 12.59 4.40 24.97
CA ALA A 366 11.29 3.85 24.61
C ALA A 366 10.54 4.83 23.70
N PRO A 367 10.82 4.87 22.38
CA PRO A 367 10.05 5.67 21.43
C PRO A 367 8.63 5.10 21.17
N PHE A 368 8.25 4.01 21.86
CA PHE A 368 6.98 3.32 21.73
C PHE A 368 6.25 3.27 23.09
N LEU A 369 4.93 3.11 23.06
CA LEU A 369 4.09 3.13 24.25
C LEU A 369 3.73 1.71 24.70
N ALA A 370 4.14 1.31 25.90
CA ALA A 370 3.72 0.06 26.53
C ALA A 370 2.72 0.32 27.66
N LEU A 371 1.55 -0.29 27.58
CA LEU A 371 0.46 -0.18 28.57
C LEU A 371 0.09 -1.57 29.09
N LYS A 372 -0.25 -1.69 30.37
CA LYS A 372 -0.85 -2.93 30.89
C LYS A 372 -2.30 -3.04 30.42
N ARG A 373 -2.81 -4.26 30.21
CA ARG A 373 -4.22 -4.48 29.80
C ARG A 373 -5.20 -3.80 30.75
N LYS A 374 -4.96 -3.88 32.06
CA LYS A 374 -5.78 -3.21 33.09
C LYS A 374 -5.83 -1.68 32.92
N ASP A 375 -4.74 -1.08 32.44
CA ASP A 375 -4.66 0.37 32.26
C ASP A 375 -5.41 0.77 30.98
N ILE A 376 -5.31 -0.04 29.92
CA ILE A 376 -6.14 0.12 28.72
C ILE A 376 -7.62 0.03 29.08
N TYR A 377 -8.03 -0.98 29.84
CA TYR A 377 -9.42 -1.10 30.31
C TYR A 377 -9.85 0.15 31.08
N LYS A 378 -9.06 0.56 32.07
CA LYS A 378 -9.33 1.75 32.90
C LYS A 378 -9.56 3.01 32.07
N TYR A 379 -8.74 3.23 31.04
CA TYR A 379 -8.85 4.43 30.21
C TYR A 379 -9.96 4.31 29.16
N LEU A 380 -10.04 3.20 28.42
CA LEU A 380 -10.95 3.04 27.28
C LEU A 380 -12.39 2.72 27.66
N HIS A 381 -12.63 1.98 28.74
CA HIS A 381 -13.98 1.60 29.17
C HIS A 381 -14.99 2.78 29.23
N PRO A 382 -14.71 3.89 29.94
CA PRO A 382 -15.66 5.01 30.02
C PRO A 382 -15.87 5.71 28.67
N ILE A 383 -14.85 5.72 27.80
CA ILE A 383 -14.91 6.36 26.50
C ILE A 383 -15.79 5.54 25.56
N LEU A 384 -15.44 4.26 25.37
CA LEU A 384 -16.15 3.36 24.48
C LEU A 384 -17.61 3.22 24.91
N SER A 385 -17.86 3.11 26.21
CA SER A 385 -19.24 2.99 26.70
C SER A 385 -20.10 4.21 26.37
N LYS A 386 -19.49 5.40 26.38
CA LYS A 386 -20.16 6.64 26.01
C LYS A 386 -20.38 6.74 24.49
N LEU A 387 -19.39 6.39 23.69
CA LEU A 387 -19.45 6.49 22.23
C LEU A 387 -20.40 5.49 21.60
N LEU A 388 -20.39 4.25 22.11
CA LEU A 388 -21.24 3.18 21.63
C LEU A 388 -22.64 3.21 22.26
N ASN A 389 -22.89 4.19 23.14
CA ASN A 389 -24.14 4.33 23.88
C ASN A 389 -24.61 3.03 24.58
N ARG A 390 -23.65 2.24 25.06
CA ARG A 390 -23.89 0.96 25.76
C ARG A 390 -22.74 0.64 26.69
N ARG A 391 -22.95 -0.26 27.66
CA ARG A 391 -21.85 -0.73 28.52
C ARG A 391 -20.89 -1.60 27.71
N VAL A 392 -19.59 -1.32 27.80
CA VAL A 392 -18.50 -2.17 27.25
C VAL A 392 -17.80 -2.89 28.40
N ASN A 393 -17.69 -4.21 28.38
CA ASN A 393 -17.03 -4.95 29.46
C ASN A 393 -15.54 -5.23 29.16
N GLU A 394 -14.83 -5.84 30.11
CA GLU A 394 -13.40 -6.16 29.96
C GLU A 394 -13.15 -7.23 28.89
N GLU A 395 -14.06 -8.20 28.76
CA GLU A 395 -14.02 -9.24 27.72
C GLU A 395 -14.05 -8.63 26.32
N GLN A 396 -14.96 -7.68 26.06
CA GLN A 396 -15.05 -6.95 24.80
C GLN A 396 -13.79 -6.13 24.51
N ILE A 397 -13.17 -5.52 25.53
CA ILE A 397 -11.89 -4.82 25.36
C ILE A 397 -10.78 -5.81 24.98
N ASN A 398 -10.77 -7.02 25.56
CA ASN A 398 -9.84 -8.07 25.16
C ASN A 398 -10.13 -8.59 23.75
N GLU A 399 -11.39 -8.67 23.32
CA GLU A 399 -11.77 -9.00 21.94
C GLU A 399 -11.22 -7.97 20.94
N PHE A 400 -11.34 -6.67 21.25
CA PHE A 400 -10.76 -5.58 20.44
C PHE A 400 -9.23 -5.65 20.41
N ILE A 401 -8.57 -5.83 21.55
CA ILE A 401 -7.10 -5.99 21.59
C ILE A 401 -6.70 -7.18 20.71
N SER A 402 -7.35 -8.34 20.89
CA SER A 402 -7.09 -9.54 20.11
C SER A 402 -7.30 -9.32 18.61
N LEU A 403 -8.35 -8.57 18.24
CA LEU A 403 -8.66 -8.23 16.85
C LEU A 403 -7.52 -7.46 16.18
N PHE A 404 -6.84 -6.56 16.88
CA PHE A 404 -5.75 -5.75 16.31
C PHE A 404 -4.34 -6.23 16.68
N THR A 405 -4.20 -7.43 17.28
CA THR A 405 -2.90 -7.96 17.72
C THR A 405 -2.11 -8.58 16.58
N PHE A 406 -0.85 -8.16 16.42
CA PHE A 406 0.11 -8.68 15.46
C PHE A 406 0.33 -10.19 15.65
N GLY A 407 0.24 -10.94 14.56
CA GLY A 407 0.39 -12.40 14.53
C GLY A 407 -0.85 -13.19 14.97
N ASN A 408 -1.88 -12.53 15.51
CA ASN A 408 -3.18 -13.18 15.66
C ASN A 408 -3.80 -13.44 14.28
N ASP A 409 -4.58 -14.52 14.19
CA ASP A 409 -5.21 -14.99 12.95
C ASP A 409 -4.19 -15.26 11.82
N ASN A 410 -2.92 -15.50 12.17
CA ASN A 410 -1.78 -15.65 11.26
C ASN A 410 -1.45 -14.41 10.40
N ILE A 411 -1.87 -13.21 10.82
CA ILE A 411 -1.60 -11.95 10.10
C ILE A 411 -0.40 -11.25 10.74
N ASN A 412 0.76 -11.24 10.05
CA ASN A 412 2.02 -10.65 10.50
C ASN A 412 2.33 -9.31 9.81
N ASP A 413 1.40 -8.36 9.90
CA ASP A 413 1.56 -7.03 9.32
C ASP A 413 0.97 -5.96 10.24
N LEU A 414 1.81 -5.01 10.67
CA LEU A 414 1.44 -3.92 11.55
C LEU A 414 0.43 -2.93 10.92
N TYR A 415 0.30 -2.86 9.60
CA TYR A 415 -0.76 -2.05 8.98
C TYR A 415 -2.16 -2.60 9.27
N TYR A 416 -2.30 -3.92 9.36
CA TYR A 416 -3.56 -4.59 9.71
C TYR A 416 -3.72 -4.80 11.20
N LYS A 417 -2.63 -5.19 11.87
CA LYS A 417 -2.61 -5.63 13.27
C LYS A 417 -1.58 -4.79 14.05
N PRO A 418 -1.88 -3.52 14.34
CA PRO A 418 -0.90 -2.56 14.85
C PRO A 418 -0.55 -2.73 16.34
N LEU A 419 -1.23 -3.64 17.06
CA LEU A 419 -0.96 -3.87 18.48
C LEU A 419 0.01 -5.02 18.66
N ILE A 420 1.03 -4.83 19.49
CA ILE A 420 1.93 -5.93 19.87
C ILE A 420 1.61 -6.33 21.30
N VAL A 421 1.24 -7.59 21.51
CA VAL A 421 0.92 -8.10 22.83
C VAL A 421 2.05 -9.00 23.33
N PHE A 422 2.58 -8.69 24.51
CA PHE A 422 3.54 -9.55 25.18
C PHE A 422 3.27 -9.58 26.68
N ARG A 423 2.94 -10.77 27.21
CA ARG A 423 2.46 -10.97 28.58
C ARG A 423 1.23 -10.06 28.83
N ASP A 424 1.24 -9.26 29.91
CA ASP A 424 0.17 -8.31 30.25
C ASP A 424 0.31 -6.94 29.55
N ASN A 425 1.35 -6.75 28.73
CA ASN A 425 1.56 -5.49 28.03
C ASN A 425 0.95 -5.52 26.63
N VAL A 426 0.32 -4.41 26.27
CA VAL A 426 -0.07 -4.03 24.92
C VAL A 426 0.82 -2.86 24.52
N ILE A 427 1.52 -3.03 23.42
CA ILE A 427 2.53 -2.09 22.94
C ILE A 427 2.03 -1.46 21.65
N LEU A 428 2.16 -0.14 21.57
CA LEU A 428 1.82 0.70 20.44
C LEU A 428 3.09 1.31 19.86
N ASN A 429 3.32 1.07 18.58
CA ASN A 429 4.33 1.76 17.78
C ASN A 429 3.71 3.02 17.18
N PRO A 430 3.94 4.23 17.74
CA PRO A 430 3.15 5.40 17.38
C PRO A 430 3.23 5.77 15.90
N SER A 431 4.36 5.57 15.24
CA SER A 431 4.55 5.91 13.82
C SER A 431 3.60 5.15 12.89
N ILE A 432 3.24 3.89 13.19
CA ILE A 432 2.33 3.11 12.34
C ILE A 432 0.95 3.76 12.31
N PHE A 433 0.47 4.28 13.44
CA PHE A 433 -0.86 4.90 13.54
C PHE A 433 -0.97 6.25 12.82
N ILE A 434 0.17 6.89 12.55
CA ILE A 434 0.26 8.17 11.85
C ILE A 434 0.25 7.95 10.35
N MET A 435 1.04 6.99 9.88
CA MET A 435 1.19 6.69 8.45
C MET A 435 0.10 5.78 7.89
N ASN A 436 -0.56 4.97 8.73
CA ASN A 436 -1.54 4.01 8.26
C ASN A 436 -2.79 4.71 7.70
N ASN A 437 -3.07 4.48 6.41
CA ASN A 437 -4.37 4.75 5.80
C ASN A 437 -5.39 3.72 6.29
N PHE A 438 -5.89 3.96 7.51
CA PHE A 438 -6.71 2.99 8.24
C PHE A 438 -7.97 2.57 7.47
N SER A 439 -8.63 3.49 6.77
CA SER A 439 -9.84 3.16 5.98
C SER A 439 -9.57 1.97 5.05
N LYS A 440 -8.48 2.05 4.27
CA LYS A 440 -8.11 1.04 3.28
C LYS A 440 -7.60 -0.25 3.94
N THR A 441 -6.74 -0.15 4.94
CA THR A 441 -6.17 -1.33 5.61
C THR A 441 -7.20 -2.05 6.46
N PHE A 442 -8.13 -1.33 7.09
CA PHE A 442 -9.24 -1.89 7.85
C PHE A 442 -10.16 -2.76 6.99
N LEU A 443 -10.42 -2.36 5.74
CA LEU A 443 -11.22 -3.14 4.79
C LEU A 443 -10.63 -4.49 4.44
N ASN A 444 -9.36 -4.45 4.04
CA ASN A 444 -8.59 -5.64 3.73
C ASN A 444 -8.53 -6.51 4.98
N HIS A 445 -8.34 -5.90 6.15
CA HIS A 445 -8.37 -6.61 7.42
C HIS A 445 -9.71 -7.32 7.68
N MET A 446 -10.84 -6.62 7.54
CA MET A 446 -12.18 -7.22 7.71
C MET A 446 -12.46 -8.31 6.68
N SER A 447 -12.00 -8.15 5.44
CA SER A 447 -12.16 -9.18 4.40
C SER A 447 -11.37 -10.44 4.70
N VAL A 448 -10.17 -10.32 5.30
CA VAL A 448 -9.36 -11.48 5.72
C VAL A 448 -10.02 -12.22 6.89
N LEU A 449 -10.86 -11.55 7.68
CA LEU A 449 -11.61 -12.13 8.81
C LEU A 449 -13.02 -12.61 8.43
N ASP A 450 -13.27 -12.88 7.15
CA ASP A 450 -14.55 -13.39 6.62
C ASP A 450 -15.78 -12.54 6.99
N VAL A 451 -15.61 -11.22 7.11
CA VAL A 451 -16.74 -10.30 7.26
C VAL A 451 -17.49 -10.22 5.92
N ASN A 452 -18.82 -10.39 5.93
CA ASN A 452 -19.64 -10.26 4.72
C ASN A 452 -19.85 -8.79 4.37
N LEU A 453 -19.48 -8.43 3.15
CA LEU A 453 -19.36 -7.05 2.67
C LEU A 453 -20.07 -6.85 1.33
N ALA A 454 -21.11 -7.67 1.07
CA ALA A 454 -21.79 -7.75 -0.21
C ALA A 454 -22.45 -6.43 -0.68
N GLU A 455 -22.96 -5.60 0.24
CA GLU A 455 -23.69 -4.36 -0.06
C GLU A 455 -22.82 -3.22 -0.65
N ARG A 456 -21.50 -3.41 -0.66
CA ARG A 456 -20.55 -2.45 -1.22
C ARG A 456 -20.72 -2.23 -2.72
N GLY A 457 -21.17 -3.25 -3.44
CA GLY A 457 -21.44 -3.15 -4.88
C GLY A 457 -22.56 -2.16 -5.15
N ASP A 458 -23.72 -2.40 -4.56
CA ASP A 458 -24.91 -1.58 -4.75
C ASP A 458 -24.68 -0.11 -4.32
N THR A 459 -23.99 0.09 -3.19
CA THR A 459 -23.69 1.45 -2.71
C THR A 459 -22.73 2.19 -3.65
N PHE A 460 -21.74 1.48 -4.24
CA PHE A 460 -20.84 2.07 -5.23
C PHE A 460 -21.59 2.52 -6.48
N GLU A 461 -22.53 1.70 -6.97
CA GLU A 461 -23.37 2.04 -8.13
C GLU A 461 -24.17 3.32 -7.90
N LEU A 462 -24.83 3.46 -6.74
CA LEU A 462 -25.62 4.64 -6.39
C LEU A 462 -24.78 5.93 -6.32
N VAL A 463 -23.57 5.87 -5.77
CA VAL A 463 -22.70 7.05 -5.69
C VAL A 463 -22.21 7.47 -7.08
N VAL A 464 -21.88 6.52 -7.95
CA VAL A 464 -21.48 6.81 -9.33
C VAL A 464 -22.64 7.40 -10.12
N GLN A 465 -23.84 6.85 -9.98
CA GLN A 465 -25.05 7.42 -10.61
C GLN A 465 -25.25 8.88 -10.19
N LYS A 466 -25.19 9.15 -8.88
CA LYS A 466 -25.32 10.51 -8.35
C LYS A 466 -24.23 11.45 -8.89
N LEU A 467 -22.98 11.00 -8.97
CA LEU A 467 -21.88 11.80 -9.53
C LEU A 467 -22.17 12.24 -10.97
N PHE A 468 -22.71 11.34 -11.80
CA PHE A 468 -23.11 11.67 -13.16
C PHE A 468 -24.30 12.64 -13.19
N GLU A 469 -25.32 12.45 -12.33
CA GLU A 469 -26.46 13.37 -12.23
C GLU A 469 -26.04 14.79 -11.82
N ASP A 470 -25.21 14.90 -10.77
CA ASP A 470 -24.71 16.16 -10.24
C ASP A 470 -23.87 16.93 -11.30
N ASN A 471 -23.38 16.22 -12.33
CA ASN A 471 -22.62 16.77 -13.45
C ASN A 471 -23.42 16.86 -14.77
N GLY A 472 -24.76 16.84 -14.68
CA GLY A 472 -25.67 17.15 -15.79
C GLY A 472 -25.85 16.02 -16.80
N PHE A 473 -25.61 14.77 -16.41
CA PHE A 473 -25.99 13.60 -17.20
C PHE A 473 -27.41 13.15 -16.84
N ASN A 474 -28.16 12.65 -17.82
CA ASN A 474 -29.43 11.99 -17.58
C ASN A 474 -29.17 10.50 -17.28
N VAL A 475 -29.43 10.06 -16.05
CA VAL A 475 -29.06 8.73 -15.55
C VAL A 475 -30.29 7.84 -15.37
N TYR A 476 -30.24 6.61 -15.88
CA TYR A 476 -31.24 5.58 -15.59
C TYR A 476 -30.99 5.00 -14.18
N LYS A 477 -31.97 5.13 -13.28
CA LYS A 477 -31.79 4.84 -11.84
C LYS A 477 -32.10 3.41 -11.42
N GLU A 478 -32.81 2.66 -12.25
CA GLU A 478 -33.23 1.31 -11.89
C GLU A 478 -32.18 0.29 -12.32
N LYS A 479 -32.19 -0.89 -11.69
CA LYS A 479 -31.38 -2.01 -12.17
C LYS A 479 -31.82 -2.42 -13.57
N TYR A 480 -30.87 -2.66 -14.46
CA TYR A 480 -31.13 -3.08 -15.83
C TYR A 480 -30.63 -4.52 -16.09
N PRO A 481 -31.38 -5.55 -15.67
CA PRO A 481 -31.14 -6.92 -16.12
C PRO A 481 -31.59 -7.12 -17.57
N PHE A 482 -30.82 -7.89 -18.33
CA PHE A 482 -31.16 -8.31 -19.69
C PHE A 482 -30.93 -9.81 -19.88
N SER A 483 -31.72 -10.41 -20.79
CA SER A 483 -31.56 -11.79 -21.22
C SER A 483 -32.07 -11.97 -22.65
N TYR A 484 -31.27 -12.56 -23.52
CA TYR A 484 -31.63 -12.82 -24.92
C TYR A 484 -30.94 -14.09 -25.45
N LYS A 485 -31.41 -14.60 -26.60
CA LYS A 485 -30.78 -15.73 -27.29
C LYS A 485 -29.86 -15.25 -28.41
N TYR A 486 -28.65 -15.80 -28.47
CA TYR A 486 -27.67 -15.55 -29.52
C TYR A 486 -26.92 -16.85 -29.84
N GLU A 487 -26.88 -17.26 -31.11
CA GLU A 487 -26.22 -18.50 -31.55
C GLU A 487 -26.59 -19.74 -30.70
N ASN A 488 -27.90 -19.91 -30.44
CA ASN A 488 -28.46 -20.98 -29.58
C ASN A 488 -27.98 -20.98 -28.11
N LYS A 489 -27.34 -19.90 -27.65
CA LYS A 489 -26.97 -19.70 -26.24
C LYS A 489 -27.84 -18.61 -25.61
N SER A 490 -28.22 -18.81 -24.36
CA SER A 490 -28.83 -17.74 -23.56
C SER A 490 -27.72 -16.83 -23.05
N ILE A 491 -27.78 -15.55 -23.39
CA ILE A 491 -26.90 -14.51 -22.87
C ILE A 491 -27.72 -13.68 -21.90
N SER A 492 -27.24 -13.56 -20.67
CA SER A 492 -27.81 -12.68 -19.65
C SER A 492 -26.72 -11.87 -18.95
N GLY A 493 -27.13 -10.77 -18.33
CA GLY A 493 -26.28 -9.86 -17.58
C GLY A 493 -27.07 -8.65 -17.08
N ASP A 494 -26.37 -7.75 -16.41
CA ASP A 494 -26.90 -6.48 -15.90
C ASP A 494 -26.06 -5.33 -16.44
N ILE A 495 -26.68 -4.15 -16.61
CA ILE A 495 -26.00 -2.89 -16.92
C ILE A 495 -25.97 -2.05 -15.65
N ASP A 496 -24.77 -1.80 -15.11
CA ASP A 496 -24.57 -1.16 -13.80
C ASP A 496 -24.79 0.38 -13.87
N LEU A 497 -24.44 1.00 -15.01
CA LEU A 497 -24.66 2.43 -15.27
C LEU A 497 -25.13 2.66 -16.70
N ILE A 498 -26.20 3.46 -16.86
CA ILE A 498 -26.63 4.02 -18.14
C ILE A 498 -26.79 5.53 -17.95
N ALA A 499 -25.97 6.32 -18.62
CA ALA A 499 -25.98 7.77 -18.52
C ALA A 499 -25.93 8.41 -19.91
N ARG A 500 -26.73 9.46 -20.13
CA ARG A 500 -26.81 10.17 -21.41
C ARG A 500 -26.38 11.62 -21.26
N LYS A 501 -25.57 12.11 -22.21
CA LYS A 501 -25.25 13.53 -22.35
C LYS A 501 -24.96 13.87 -23.81
N GLY A 502 -25.67 14.86 -24.36
CA GLY A 502 -25.59 15.20 -25.79
C GLY A 502 -25.92 14.00 -26.68
N ASP A 503 -25.06 13.78 -27.68
CA ASP A 503 -25.16 12.66 -28.63
C ASP A 503 -24.45 11.39 -28.16
N TYR A 504 -24.22 11.24 -26.85
CA TYR A 504 -23.52 10.10 -26.26
C TYR A 504 -24.36 9.36 -25.22
N LEU A 505 -24.28 8.04 -25.26
CA LEU A 505 -24.83 7.12 -24.26
C LEU A 505 -23.68 6.33 -23.64
N TYR A 506 -23.39 6.62 -22.39
CA TYR A 506 -22.37 5.96 -21.60
C TYR A 506 -22.97 4.73 -20.94
N VAL A 507 -22.38 3.56 -21.19
CA VAL A 507 -22.76 2.29 -20.56
C VAL A 507 -21.58 1.76 -19.75
N GLY A 508 -21.73 1.82 -18.43
CA GLY A 508 -20.67 1.51 -17.48
C GLY A 508 -20.86 0.14 -16.84
N GLN A 509 -19.76 -0.60 -16.69
CA GLN A 509 -19.67 -1.74 -15.79
C GLN A 509 -18.87 -1.34 -14.56
N LEU A 510 -19.52 -1.33 -13.39
CA LEU A 510 -18.96 -0.83 -12.14
C LEU A 510 -18.41 -2.02 -11.35
N LYS A 511 -17.16 -1.94 -10.91
CA LYS A 511 -16.48 -3.02 -10.19
C LYS A 511 -15.85 -2.48 -8.92
N ASN A 512 -16.56 -2.66 -7.81
CA ASN A 512 -16.01 -2.31 -6.50
C ASN A 512 -14.92 -3.33 -6.10
N ARG A 513 -13.69 -2.85 -5.94
CA ARG A 513 -12.49 -3.60 -5.58
C ARG A 513 -11.63 -2.81 -4.61
N LEU A 514 -10.97 -3.53 -3.72
CA LEU A 514 -9.90 -2.98 -2.90
C LEU A 514 -8.63 -2.91 -3.74
N GLU A 515 -7.77 -1.93 -3.45
CA GLU A 515 -6.45 -1.86 -4.08
C GLU A 515 -5.70 -3.16 -3.77
N PRO A 516 -5.14 -3.84 -4.78
CA PRO A 516 -4.37 -5.05 -4.55
C PRO A 516 -3.10 -4.73 -3.76
N LEU A 517 -2.80 -5.53 -2.73
CA LEU A 517 -1.59 -5.36 -1.92
C LEU A 517 -0.64 -6.55 -2.08
N GLU A 518 -1.18 -7.75 -2.29
CA GLU A 518 -0.40 -8.97 -2.48
C GLU A 518 -0.56 -9.55 -3.89
N PRO A 519 0.41 -10.35 -4.40
CA PRO A 519 0.37 -10.92 -5.76
C PRO A 519 -0.94 -11.64 -6.12
N GLN A 520 -1.61 -12.25 -5.15
CA GLN A 520 -2.91 -12.90 -5.32
C GLN A 520 -4.07 -11.92 -5.51
N ASP A 521 -4.02 -10.77 -4.86
CA ASP A 521 -5.01 -9.69 -5.01
C ASP A 521 -4.94 -9.12 -6.43
N TYR A 522 -3.73 -8.93 -6.96
CA TYR A 522 -3.51 -8.48 -8.34
C TYR A 522 -4.19 -9.41 -9.35
N ARG A 523 -4.06 -10.73 -9.18
CA ARG A 523 -4.76 -11.72 -10.03
C ARG A 523 -6.28 -11.65 -9.86
N GLY A 524 -6.75 -11.44 -8.64
CA GLY A 524 -8.17 -11.28 -8.33
C GLY A 524 -8.77 -10.03 -8.99
N ALA A 525 -8.05 -8.91 -8.93
CA ALA A 525 -8.40 -7.65 -9.56
C ALA A 525 -8.41 -7.78 -11.10
N ASP A 526 -7.36 -8.34 -11.70
CA ASP A 526 -7.30 -8.63 -13.14
C ASP A 526 -8.49 -9.45 -13.63
N LYS A 527 -8.81 -10.53 -12.91
CA LYS A 527 -9.94 -11.40 -13.25
C LYS A 527 -11.25 -10.62 -13.25
N LYS A 528 -11.43 -9.70 -12.31
CA LYS A 528 -12.67 -8.92 -12.16
C LYS A 528 -12.79 -7.80 -13.18
N ILE A 529 -11.69 -7.13 -13.50
CA ILE A 529 -11.62 -6.17 -14.61
C ILE A 529 -12.00 -6.88 -15.92
N LYS A 530 -11.38 -8.03 -16.21
CA LYS A 530 -11.71 -8.85 -17.40
C LYS A 530 -13.17 -9.33 -17.43
N ILE A 531 -13.78 -9.58 -16.28
CA ILE A 531 -15.22 -9.88 -16.20
C ILE A 531 -16.04 -8.63 -16.59
N GLY A 532 -15.68 -7.45 -16.07
CA GLY A 532 -16.34 -6.19 -16.43
C GLY A 532 -16.26 -5.85 -17.92
N VAL A 533 -15.09 -6.11 -18.55
CA VAL A 533 -14.91 -5.96 -20.00
C VAL A 533 -15.88 -6.87 -20.75
N LYS A 534 -15.90 -8.18 -20.44
CA LYS A 534 -16.82 -9.13 -21.06
C LYS A 534 -18.30 -8.79 -20.82
N GLN A 535 -18.64 -8.20 -19.68
CA GLN A 535 -20.01 -7.73 -19.42
C GLN A 535 -20.35 -6.49 -20.26
N SER A 536 -19.38 -5.62 -20.51
CA SER A 536 -19.55 -4.45 -21.39
C SER A 536 -19.79 -4.91 -22.83
N ASP A 537 -19.02 -5.88 -23.33
CA ASP A 537 -19.25 -6.46 -24.67
C ASP A 537 -20.65 -7.08 -24.81
N LYS A 538 -21.08 -7.85 -23.81
CA LYS A 538 -22.43 -8.43 -23.78
C LYS A 538 -23.51 -7.35 -23.79
N THR A 539 -23.27 -6.24 -23.09
CA THR A 539 -24.17 -5.08 -23.03
C THR A 539 -24.29 -4.43 -24.40
N LEU A 540 -23.17 -4.16 -25.08
CA LEU A 540 -23.16 -3.62 -26.43
C LEU A 540 -23.90 -4.54 -27.41
N LEU A 541 -23.62 -5.85 -27.35
CA LEU A 541 -24.29 -6.83 -28.20
C LEU A 541 -25.81 -6.90 -27.91
N TYR A 542 -26.23 -6.80 -26.65
CA TYR A 542 -27.64 -6.75 -26.29
C TYR A 542 -28.33 -5.51 -26.89
N ILE A 543 -27.74 -4.32 -26.74
CA ILE A 543 -28.31 -3.07 -27.27
C ILE A 543 -28.42 -3.13 -28.80
N GLN A 544 -27.42 -3.67 -29.48
CA GLN A 544 -27.43 -3.85 -30.93
C GLN A 544 -28.52 -4.82 -31.40
N ARG A 545 -28.79 -5.89 -30.63
CA ARG A 545 -29.73 -6.95 -31.01
C ARG A 545 -31.16 -6.70 -30.58
N ASN A 546 -31.37 -5.97 -29.49
CA ASN A 546 -32.69 -5.69 -28.91
C ASN A 546 -32.90 -4.18 -28.71
N PRO A 547 -32.66 -3.34 -29.75
CA PRO A 547 -32.64 -1.89 -29.58
C PRO A 547 -34.01 -1.33 -29.20
N GLU A 548 -35.11 -1.94 -29.65
CA GLU A 548 -36.48 -1.52 -29.33
C GLU A 548 -36.81 -1.73 -27.84
N GLU A 549 -36.47 -2.92 -27.31
CA GLU A 549 -36.65 -3.24 -25.90
C GLU A 549 -35.83 -2.30 -25.02
N PHE A 550 -34.57 -2.07 -25.42
CA PHE A 550 -33.67 -1.15 -24.74
C PHE A 550 -34.23 0.27 -24.71
N CYS A 551 -34.57 0.82 -25.88
CA CYS A 551 -35.14 2.16 -26.03
C CYS A 551 -36.39 2.36 -25.17
N LYS A 552 -37.33 1.41 -25.23
CA LYS A 552 -38.58 1.45 -24.46
C LYS A 552 -38.31 1.55 -22.96
N ARG A 553 -37.32 0.80 -22.46
CA ARG A 553 -37.06 0.70 -21.02
C ARG A 553 -36.33 1.91 -20.46
N ILE A 554 -35.37 2.48 -21.21
CA ILE A 554 -34.66 3.69 -20.78
C ILE A 554 -35.37 4.99 -21.19
N GLY A 555 -36.49 4.89 -21.92
CA GLY A 555 -37.33 6.04 -22.28
C GLY A 555 -36.78 6.90 -23.42
N ILE A 556 -36.15 6.30 -24.43
CA ILE A 556 -35.68 6.99 -25.64
C ILE A 556 -36.33 6.43 -26.91
N GLU A 557 -36.32 7.20 -27.99
CA GLU A 557 -36.82 6.79 -29.29
C GLU A 557 -35.78 5.97 -30.07
N LEU A 558 -36.22 4.98 -30.86
CA LEU A 558 -35.31 4.13 -31.66
C LEU A 558 -34.48 4.95 -32.67
N GLN A 559 -35.07 6.01 -33.25
CA GLN A 559 -34.36 6.89 -34.18
C GLN A 559 -33.29 7.73 -33.48
N GLU A 560 -33.49 8.01 -32.19
CA GLU A 560 -32.54 8.72 -31.37
C GLU A 560 -31.34 7.82 -31.04
N LEU A 561 -31.57 6.57 -30.63
CA LEU A 561 -30.51 5.59 -30.36
C LEU A 561 -29.58 5.40 -31.59
N LYS A 562 -30.13 5.44 -32.81
CA LYS A 562 -29.34 5.33 -34.05
C LYS A 562 -28.41 6.52 -34.32
N ARG A 563 -28.68 7.68 -33.72
CA ARG A 563 -27.85 8.89 -33.85
C ARG A 563 -26.84 9.02 -32.72
N ILE A 564 -27.15 8.42 -31.58
CA ILE A 564 -26.30 8.46 -30.39
C ILE A 564 -25.11 7.51 -30.54
N THR A 565 -23.94 7.96 -30.11
CA THR A 565 -22.74 7.14 -29.99
C THR A 565 -22.71 6.45 -28.62
N ILE A 566 -22.67 5.12 -28.61
CA ILE A 566 -22.56 4.35 -27.38
C ILE A 566 -21.08 4.26 -26.96
N LYS A 567 -20.79 4.62 -25.71
CA LYS A 567 -19.45 4.59 -25.11
C LYS A 567 -19.42 3.59 -23.94
N PRO A 568 -18.91 2.36 -24.15
CA PRO A 568 -18.70 1.42 -23.06
C PRO A 568 -17.48 1.83 -22.23
N PHE A 569 -17.50 1.54 -20.93
CA PHE A 569 -16.32 1.63 -20.09
C PHE A 569 -16.48 0.75 -18.84
N VAL A 570 -15.36 0.41 -18.21
CA VAL A 570 -15.36 -0.22 -16.89
C VAL A 570 -14.87 0.82 -15.88
N LEU A 571 -15.65 1.02 -14.82
CA LEU A 571 -15.23 1.84 -13.68
C LEU A 571 -14.82 0.92 -12.53
N VAL A 572 -13.62 1.10 -12.01
CA VAL A 572 -13.15 0.45 -10.78
C VAL A 572 -13.14 1.45 -9.62
N SER A 573 -13.43 0.98 -8.40
CA SER A 573 -13.30 1.85 -7.21
C SER A 573 -11.84 2.02 -6.76
N CYS A 574 -10.97 1.07 -7.10
CA CYS A 574 -9.52 1.16 -6.89
C CYS A 574 -8.80 1.71 -8.11
N PHE A 575 -7.54 2.13 -7.94
CA PHE A 575 -6.77 2.72 -9.02
C PHE A 575 -6.18 1.67 -9.98
N TYR A 576 -5.87 0.48 -9.46
CA TYR A 576 -5.33 -0.60 -10.27
C TYR A 576 -6.15 -0.91 -11.54
N GLY A 577 -5.47 -0.90 -12.68
CA GLY A 577 -6.07 -1.13 -14.00
C GLY A 577 -6.59 0.14 -14.69
N SER A 578 -6.69 1.28 -13.97
CA SER A 578 -7.10 2.56 -14.55
C SER A 578 -6.13 3.03 -15.66
N GLY A 579 -6.68 3.54 -16.76
CA GLY A 579 -5.93 3.94 -17.95
C GLY A 579 -5.60 2.79 -18.91
N GLN A 580 -5.99 1.55 -18.60
CA GLN A 580 -5.89 0.44 -19.55
C GLN A 580 -7.04 0.49 -20.56
N ILE A 581 -6.78 -0.07 -21.74
CA ILE A 581 -7.80 -0.37 -22.74
C ILE A 581 -7.71 -1.87 -23.00
N ILE A 582 -8.81 -2.59 -22.76
CA ILE A 582 -8.89 -4.04 -22.96
C ILE A 582 -10.06 -4.29 -23.90
N GLU A 583 -9.81 -4.92 -25.04
CA GLU A 583 -10.85 -5.20 -26.05
C GLU A 583 -11.61 -3.91 -26.44
N ASP A 584 -10.88 -2.82 -26.67
CA ASP A 584 -11.38 -1.46 -26.98
C ASP A 584 -12.27 -0.82 -25.90
N ILE A 585 -12.34 -1.42 -24.70
CA ILE A 585 -13.09 -0.88 -23.57
C ILE A 585 -12.11 -0.21 -22.59
N PRO A 586 -12.24 1.11 -22.35
CA PRO A 586 -11.40 1.81 -21.39
C PRO A 586 -11.76 1.40 -19.96
N ILE A 587 -10.72 1.29 -19.13
CA ILE A 587 -10.83 1.06 -17.69
C ILE A 587 -10.45 2.36 -16.99
N ILE A 588 -11.30 2.86 -16.11
CA ILE A 588 -11.04 4.07 -15.35
C ILE A 588 -11.37 3.89 -13.88
N ASP A 589 -10.80 4.72 -13.02
CA ASP A 589 -11.06 4.66 -11.58
C ASP A 589 -11.91 5.84 -11.08
N MET A 590 -12.60 5.59 -9.97
CA MET A 590 -13.47 6.57 -9.33
C MET A 590 -12.74 7.88 -8.99
N SER A 591 -11.51 7.83 -8.50
CA SER A 591 -10.80 9.07 -8.11
C SER A 591 -10.38 9.92 -9.31
N ALA A 592 -10.05 9.29 -10.45
CA ALA A 592 -9.84 10.03 -11.70
C ALA A 592 -11.14 10.67 -12.16
N LEU A 593 -12.22 9.88 -12.15
CA LEU A 593 -13.53 10.29 -12.60
C LEU A 593 -14.08 11.47 -11.79
N THR A 594 -14.03 11.40 -10.46
CA THR A 594 -14.43 12.50 -9.56
C THR A 594 -13.62 13.77 -9.83
N ARG A 595 -12.30 13.65 -9.99
CA ARG A 595 -11.46 14.82 -10.26
C ARG A 595 -11.78 15.46 -11.61
N PHE A 596 -12.09 14.66 -12.62
CA PHE A 596 -12.50 15.17 -13.91
C PHE A 596 -13.90 15.83 -13.85
N LEU A 597 -14.90 15.12 -13.31
CA LEU A 597 -16.28 15.59 -13.27
C LEU A 597 -16.47 16.76 -12.29
N ASP A 598 -16.15 16.58 -11.00
CA ASP A 598 -16.45 17.59 -9.97
C ASP A 598 -15.41 18.72 -9.90
N GLU A 599 -14.11 18.40 -9.91
CA GLU A 599 -13.07 19.41 -9.68
C GLU A 599 -12.70 20.17 -10.97
N GLY A 600 -12.64 19.45 -12.10
CA GLY A 600 -12.26 19.95 -13.42
C GLY A 600 -10.81 20.44 -13.52
N GLN A 601 -9.99 20.27 -12.48
CA GLN A 601 -8.66 20.85 -12.38
C GLN A 601 -7.74 20.08 -11.42
N ILE A 602 -6.43 20.31 -11.55
CA ILE A 602 -5.39 19.90 -10.61
C ILE A 602 -4.74 21.16 -10.03
N ARG A 603 -4.40 21.12 -8.73
CA ARG A 603 -3.81 22.26 -8.01
C ARG A 603 -2.49 21.89 -7.36
N VAL A 604 -1.48 22.74 -7.49
CA VAL A 604 -0.21 22.68 -6.75
C VAL A 604 -0.19 23.85 -5.77
N TYR A 605 -0.11 23.55 -4.48
CA TYR A 605 -0.05 24.57 -3.43
C TYR A 605 1.40 24.80 -3.02
N PRO A 606 1.88 26.06 -2.92
CA PRO A 606 3.21 26.35 -2.39
C PRO A 606 3.23 26.41 -0.84
N GLY A 607 2.28 25.72 -0.19
CA GLY A 607 1.96 25.91 1.23
C GLY A 607 0.81 26.90 1.43
N ASP A 608 1.08 28.06 2.05
CA ASP A 608 0.06 29.04 2.46
C ASP A 608 -0.32 30.08 1.37
N GLY A 609 0.21 29.93 0.15
CA GLY A 609 -0.07 30.81 -1.01
C GLY A 609 -1.18 30.30 -1.94
N GLU A 610 -1.54 31.11 -2.95
CA GLU A 610 -2.49 30.72 -4.00
C GLU A 610 -1.97 29.52 -4.80
N PRO A 611 -2.83 28.53 -5.13
CA PRO A 611 -2.42 27.38 -5.89
C PRO A 611 -2.14 27.73 -7.35
N PHE A 612 -1.15 27.04 -7.92
CA PHE A 612 -0.98 26.96 -9.37
C PHE A 612 -1.95 25.90 -9.93
N VAL A 613 -2.71 26.24 -10.97
CA VAL A 613 -3.84 25.45 -11.44
C VAL A 613 -3.59 24.90 -12.85
N TYR A 614 -3.87 23.61 -13.05
CA TYR A 614 -4.00 22.97 -14.36
C TYR A 614 -5.45 22.62 -14.60
N ASN A 615 -6.06 23.10 -15.68
CA ASN A 615 -7.42 22.72 -16.04
C ASN A 615 -7.40 21.37 -16.76
N LEU A 616 -8.16 20.39 -16.25
CA LEU A 616 -8.32 19.07 -16.87
C LEU A 616 -9.33 19.08 -18.01
N ARG A 617 -10.24 20.06 -17.97
CA ARG A 617 -11.32 20.26 -18.92
C ARG A 617 -11.71 21.72 -18.93
N THR A 618 -12.55 22.09 -19.89
CA THR A 618 -13.17 23.41 -19.90
C THR A 618 -14.00 23.62 -18.63
N GLN A 619 -13.85 24.79 -18.01
CA GLN A 619 -14.60 25.16 -16.80
C GLN A 619 -16.09 25.30 -17.10
N GLY A 620 -16.94 24.84 -16.18
CA GLY A 620 -18.39 24.80 -16.35
C GLY A 620 -18.93 23.39 -16.57
N ASP A 621 -19.95 23.25 -17.43
CA ASP A 621 -20.57 21.97 -17.73
C ASP A 621 -19.60 21.01 -18.42
N VAL A 622 -19.66 19.73 -18.04
CA VAL A 622 -18.83 18.68 -18.67
C VAL A 622 -19.18 18.54 -20.14
N ILE A 623 -18.20 18.80 -21.02
CA ILE A 623 -18.30 18.62 -22.47
C ILE A 623 -18.10 17.13 -22.79
N PRO A 624 -19.02 16.47 -23.50
CA PRO A 624 -18.93 15.04 -23.78
C PRO A 624 -17.66 14.61 -24.53
N GLU A 625 -17.17 15.44 -25.45
CA GLU A 625 -15.93 15.21 -26.20
C GLU A 625 -14.72 15.13 -25.27
N GLU A 626 -14.56 16.10 -24.36
CA GLU A 626 -13.48 16.10 -23.36
C GLU A 626 -13.59 14.88 -22.43
N PHE A 627 -14.82 14.48 -22.08
CA PHE A 627 -15.03 13.28 -21.27
C PHE A 627 -14.65 12.00 -22.01
N ASN A 628 -14.93 11.92 -23.31
CA ASN A 628 -14.52 10.79 -24.14
C ASN A 628 -12.99 10.69 -24.25
N ASP A 629 -12.31 11.83 -24.46
CA ASP A 629 -10.85 11.88 -24.50
C ASP A 629 -10.26 11.45 -23.15
N PHE A 630 -10.85 11.91 -22.06
CA PHE A 630 -10.47 11.52 -20.70
C PHE A 630 -10.63 10.01 -20.44
N LEU A 631 -11.71 9.38 -20.93
CA LEU A 631 -11.90 7.92 -20.78
C LEU A 631 -10.79 7.11 -21.45
N ILE A 632 -10.29 7.58 -22.60
CA ILE A 632 -9.24 6.90 -23.38
C ILE A 632 -7.84 7.22 -22.84
N LYS A 633 -7.61 8.48 -22.48
CA LYS A 633 -6.31 8.99 -22.03
C LYS A 633 -6.51 9.89 -20.81
N PRO A 634 -6.74 9.30 -19.63
CA PRO A 634 -6.95 10.09 -18.44
C PRO A 634 -5.69 10.85 -18.03
N TYR A 635 -5.88 11.97 -17.34
CA TYR A 635 -4.84 12.97 -17.04
C TYR A 635 -3.55 12.42 -16.40
N PHE A 636 -3.65 11.31 -15.66
CA PHE A 636 -2.53 10.72 -14.95
C PHE A 636 -1.57 9.93 -15.85
N LEU A 637 -1.94 9.71 -17.12
CA LEU A 637 -1.05 9.20 -18.16
C LEU A 637 -0.36 10.32 -18.94
N GLU A 638 -0.68 11.59 -18.66
CA GLU A 638 -0.04 12.72 -19.32
C GLU A 638 1.32 13.00 -18.65
N SER A 639 2.39 12.96 -19.44
CA SER A 639 3.77 13.14 -18.97
C SER A 639 4.01 14.53 -18.41
N ASN A 640 3.29 15.55 -18.88
CA ASN A 640 3.34 16.87 -18.26
C ASN A 640 2.75 16.88 -16.85
N ILE A 641 1.74 16.06 -16.51
CA ILE A 641 1.10 16.14 -15.19
C ILE A 641 1.83 15.30 -14.15
N TYR A 642 2.13 14.02 -14.46
CA TYR A 642 2.75 13.08 -13.52
C TYR A 642 4.08 12.48 -14.02
N GLY A 643 4.63 12.96 -15.14
CA GLY A 643 5.83 12.38 -15.76
C GLY A 643 7.05 12.36 -14.84
N MET A 644 7.19 13.34 -13.94
CA MET A 644 8.27 13.32 -12.95
C MET A 644 8.09 12.17 -11.95
N GLN A 645 6.89 11.98 -11.38
CA GLN A 645 6.60 10.88 -10.46
C GLN A 645 6.73 9.53 -11.16
N LEU A 646 6.28 9.45 -12.42
CA LEU A 646 6.43 8.29 -13.29
C LEU A 646 7.88 8.01 -13.68
N ALA A 647 8.78 8.99 -13.59
CA ALA A 647 10.20 8.81 -13.88
C ALA A 647 11.07 8.71 -12.61
N THR A 648 10.47 8.72 -11.41
CA THR A 648 11.22 8.54 -10.16
C THR A 648 11.82 7.15 -10.06
N HIS A 649 13.12 7.11 -9.80
CA HIS A 649 13.87 5.88 -9.58
C HIS A 649 13.84 5.50 -8.10
N HIS A 650 13.78 4.21 -7.79
CA HIS A 650 14.07 3.74 -6.45
C HIS A 650 15.57 3.56 -6.32
N ALA A 651 16.16 4.18 -5.31
CA ALA A 651 17.58 4.04 -5.02
C ALA A 651 17.77 3.66 -3.56
N PHE A 652 18.63 2.67 -3.32
CA PHE A 652 18.97 2.27 -1.96
C PHE A 652 20.47 2.03 -1.83
N PRO A 653 21.11 2.50 -0.75
CA PRO A 653 22.50 2.20 -0.47
C PRO A 653 22.62 0.74 0.02
N ILE A 654 23.38 -0.07 -0.70
CA ILE A 654 23.73 -1.45 -0.35
C ILE A 654 25.25 -1.50 -0.23
N GLN A 655 25.75 -1.60 1.00
CA GLN A 655 27.17 -1.45 1.31
C GLN A 655 27.68 -0.08 0.78
N ASP A 656 28.75 -0.08 0.00
CA ASP A 656 29.36 1.12 -0.58
C ASP A 656 28.77 1.48 -1.95
N ARG A 657 27.74 0.77 -2.40
CA ARG A 657 27.13 0.91 -3.73
C ARG A 657 25.70 1.38 -3.65
N LYS A 658 25.24 2.05 -4.70
CA LYS A 658 23.84 2.44 -4.87
C LYS A 658 23.13 1.47 -5.81
N PHE A 659 22.01 0.90 -5.38
CA PHE A 659 21.18 0.00 -6.20
C PHE A 659 19.94 0.75 -6.67
N VAL A 660 19.82 0.93 -7.99
CA VAL A 660 18.79 1.76 -8.61
C VAL A 660 17.85 0.92 -9.47
N LEU A 661 16.54 1.05 -9.27
CA LEU A 661 15.52 0.53 -10.17
C LEU A 661 14.80 1.70 -10.87
N ARG A 662 14.79 1.70 -12.20
CA ARG A 662 14.23 2.79 -13.01
C ARG A 662 13.44 2.34 -14.23
N SER A 663 12.65 3.25 -14.81
CA SER A 663 12.14 3.10 -16.17
C SER A 663 13.22 3.47 -17.20
N LYS A 664 13.00 3.08 -18.45
CA LYS A 664 13.85 3.53 -19.58
C LYS A 664 13.60 4.99 -20.02
N GLU A 665 12.61 5.66 -19.43
CA GLU A 665 12.29 7.04 -19.80
C GLU A 665 13.29 8.03 -19.21
N ASN A 666 13.51 9.13 -19.93
CA ASN A 666 14.39 10.19 -19.46
C ASN A 666 13.65 11.06 -18.45
N TRP A 667 13.97 10.88 -17.16
CA TRP A 667 13.32 11.63 -16.09
C TRP A 667 13.58 13.14 -16.17
N GLN A 668 14.74 13.58 -16.66
CA GLN A 668 15.03 15.01 -16.81
C GLN A 668 14.14 15.65 -17.87
N GLU A 669 13.91 14.95 -18.99
CA GLU A 669 13.02 15.42 -20.04
C GLU A 669 11.56 15.50 -19.55
N ASN A 670 11.08 14.46 -18.87
CA ASN A 670 9.75 14.44 -18.26
C ASN A 670 9.58 15.54 -17.19
N PHE A 671 10.62 15.78 -16.40
CA PHE A 671 10.62 16.84 -15.39
C PHE A 671 10.52 18.23 -16.03
N ASN A 672 11.38 18.52 -17.00
CA ASN A 672 11.43 19.84 -17.64
C ASN A 672 10.10 20.23 -18.28
N ASN A 673 9.41 19.25 -18.86
CA ASN A 673 8.13 19.44 -19.53
C ASN A 673 6.90 19.34 -18.59
N SER A 674 7.11 19.25 -17.27
CA SER A 674 6.02 19.03 -16.33
C SER A 674 5.27 20.31 -15.93
N PHE A 675 3.98 20.14 -15.63
CA PHE A 675 3.14 21.09 -14.92
C PHE A 675 3.80 21.52 -13.60
N LEU A 676 4.50 20.61 -12.93
CA LEU A 676 5.17 20.90 -11.68
C LEU A 676 6.42 21.79 -11.87
N SER A 677 7.23 21.57 -12.91
CA SER A 677 8.34 22.48 -13.22
C SER A 677 7.83 23.89 -13.54
N THR A 678 6.74 23.97 -14.30
CA THR A 678 6.09 25.25 -14.61
C THR A 678 5.57 25.95 -13.35
N ALA A 679 4.95 25.20 -12.42
CA ALA A 679 4.51 25.72 -11.13
C ALA A 679 5.68 26.28 -10.31
N VAL A 680 6.80 25.56 -10.27
CA VAL A 680 8.01 25.96 -9.54
C VAL A 680 8.59 27.24 -10.11
N GLU A 681 8.74 27.34 -11.43
CA GLU A 681 9.16 28.58 -12.08
C GLU A 681 8.23 29.76 -11.77
N HIS A 682 6.91 29.51 -11.77
CA HIS A 682 5.92 30.53 -11.41
C HIS A 682 6.13 31.01 -9.97
N PHE A 683 6.31 30.11 -9.01
CA PHE A 683 6.52 30.49 -7.62
C PHE A 683 7.87 31.19 -7.38
N PHE A 684 8.94 30.81 -8.09
CA PHE A 684 10.21 31.53 -8.06
C PHE A 684 10.07 32.95 -8.62
N LYS A 685 9.42 33.11 -9.78
CA LYS A 685 9.21 34.43 -10.42
C LYS A 685 8.39 35.38 -9.53
N ASN A 686 7.48 34.83 -8.72
CA ASN A 686 6.63 35.59 -7.80
C ASN A 686 7.21 35.72 -6.38
N GLY A 687 8.44 35.27 -6.13
CA GLY A 687 9.11 35.39 -4.83
C GLY A 687 8.48 34.57 -3.70
N VAL A 688 7.68 33.56 -4.05
CA VAL A 688 7.02 32.64 -3.10
C VAL A 688 8.01 31.61 -2.54
N ILE A 689 9.02 31.22 -3.33
CA ILE A 689 10.14 30.36 -2.90
C ILE A 689 11.43 31.18 -2.96
N ARG A 690 12.30 31.06 -1.94
CA ARG A 690 13.64 31.66 -1.94
C ARG A 690 14.72 30.57 -2.02
N VAL A 691 15.81 30.85 -2.74
CA VAL A 691 16.99 29.97 -2.87
C VAL A 691 17.87 30.08 -1.63
#